data_AF-A0AAJ0SE58-F1
#
_entry.id   AF-A0AAJ0SE58-F1
#
_cell.length_a   1.000
_cell.length_b   1.000
_cell.length_c   1.000
_cell.angle_alpha   90.00
_cell.angle_beta   90.00
_cell.angle_gamma   90.00
#
_symmetry.space_group_name_H-M   'P 1'
#
loop_
_entity.id
_entity.type
_entity.pdbx_description
1 polymer ?
#
loop_
_entity_poly.entity_id
_entity_poly.type
_entity_poly.pdbx_seq_one_letter_code
_entity_poly.pdbx_strand_id
1 'polypeptide(L)'
;MKKTLLLIALLVISSIQAQEKISSKKKKFYIPVIQYSEFPVLDNVLTQTTFYQMDKSLQEEEANLKKHFFDIKGYIKDPENGKLKIYVTFALPRYTDTQVDSAFNKKENKWTYGTHSNYITNVKLDVKYGDKIILTKDFGGSESYSITVGNSLGAMKLAASDQDKKVKAAVKDSDYSDVGLGFDNVIFKTAIRIQEFLNYKFGYSTGESKERFEFVTSKGHSEYNQMLAFEKEITAQMEKVTLEKGLDEKLLAPHLQYLESLLVKYPLSPANEYIRFIVTNNLAETYLLLENKEKALLYANLLIENDKLDSRGTSIIDRVNRGNFAEKKIRSHTNRFADLKKLGLKIAEEKEEKRLAFFEKIQQQDAEWEIEKSNREAYLEKSKMQRYNMLDSIPYQLNANLLAKVIGNLGGSQALKKVEKTHLFSKLSIEGNKIPQTEEKWATNTNYLLRKKMPESYYEIVNGAEAWSHDDRESGVNAKWAKLTSYDYSNLSKNVDLINFLTDLRLDLWNNFELLPDEMYEGRLCYHLNYFEKTLSSGNRTIPKTDYHVFIDKENFNIVSTEKTEFDNGNKSFFERKLFGDYRPVAALNSGKIPHKINYEIEDFNGETLYQETREKVEVNPVFGNRIFMKEVYFGGFK
;
A
#
# COMPACT_ATOMS: atom_id res chain seq x y z
N MET A 1 -66.77 -57.20 66.35
CA MET A 1 -67.12 -56.36 65.18
C MET A 1 -66.60 -54.92 65.23
N LYS A 2 -66.64 -54.19 66.37
CA LYS A 2 -66.10 -52.81 66.45
C LYS A 2 -64.58 -52.69 66.19
N LYS A 3 -63.77 -53.66 66.62
CA LYS A 3 -62.31 -53.67 66.39
C LYS A 3 -61.92 -54.00 64.94
N THR A 4 -62.71 -54.82 64.26
CA THR A 4 -62.50 -55.20 62.85
C THR A 4 -62.90 -54.07 61.90
N LEU A 5 -63.95 -53.31 62.21
CA LEU A 5 -64.34 -52.12 61.46
C LEU A 5 -63.31 -50.99 61.59
N LEU A 6 -62.70 -50.83 62.78
CA LEU A 6 -61.62 -49.86 63.00
C LEU A 6 -60.35 -50.23 62.23
N LEU A 7 -60.03 -51.54 62.15
CA LEU A 7 -58.88 -52.02 61.38
C LEU A 7 -59.08 -51.84 59.87
N ILE A 8 -60.29 -52.08 59.36
CA ILE A 8 -60.65 -51.84 57.95
C ILE A 8 -60.70 -50.34 57.66
N ALA A 9 -61.21 -49.50 58.58
CA ALA A 9 -61.18 -48.05 58.44
C ALA A 9 -59.75 -47.49 58.47
N LEU A 10 -58.87 -48.00 59.34
CA LEU A 10 -57.45 -47.64 59.36
C LEU A 10 -56.70 -48.14 58.12
N LEU A 11 -57.04 -49.32 57.60
CA LEU A 11 -56.48 -49.84 56.34
C LEU A 11 -56.93 -49.04 55.11
N VAL A 12 -58.21 -48.62 55.05
CA VAL A 12 -58.76 -47.75 54.00
C VAL A 12 -58.23 -46.30 54.09
N ILE A 13 -57.94 -45.79 55.29
CA ILE A 13 -57.28 -44.49 55.49
C ILE A 13 -55.78 -44.56 55.15
N SER A 14 -55.12 -45.72 55.32
CA SER A 14 -53.71 -45.93 54.95
C SER A 14 -53.46 -46.24 53.46
N SER A 15 -54.51 -46.48 52.68
CA SER A 15 -54.43 -46.83 51.25
C SER A 15 -54.97 -45.77 50.30
N ILE A 16 -55.41 -44.63 50.83
CA ILE A 16 -55.60 -43.39 50.08
C ILE A 16 -54.54 -42.42 50.61
N GLN A 17 -53.29 -42.59 50.18
CA GLN A 17 -52.36 -41.46 50.18
C GLN A 17 -53.02 -40.41 49.29
N ALA A 18 -53.67 -39.42 49.93
CA ALA A 18 -54.10 -38.21 49.29
C ALA A 18 -52.87 -37.65 48.58
N GLN A 19 -52.86 -37.82 47.27
CA GLN A 19 -51.73 -37.45 46.47
C GLN A 19 -51.52 -35.94 46.63
N GLU A 20 -50.35 -35.54 47.14
CA GLU A 20 -50.05 -34.14 47.40
C GLU A 20 -50.20 -33.36 46.10
N LYS A 21 -51.26 -32.53 46.02
CA LYS A 21 -51.57 -31.76 44.82
C LYS A 21 -50.40 -30.83 44.50
N ILE A 22 -49.63 -31.18 43.47
CA ILE A 22 -48.48 -30.40 43.04
C ILE A 22 -48.91 -29.34 42.00
N SER A 23 -48.56 -28.09 42.26
CA SER A 23 -48.74 -26.96 41.34
C SER A 23 -47.40 -26.34 40.98
N SER A 24 -47.33 -25.72 39.80
CA SER A 24 -46.14 -25.00 39.34
C SER A 24 -46.44 -23.55 38.97
N LYS A 25 -45.38 -22.74 38.91
CA LYS A 25 -45.32 -21.44 38.24
C LYS A 25 -44.32 -21.52 37.10
N LYS A 26 -44.62 -20.81 36.02
CA LYS A 26 -43.71 -20.65 34.89
C LYS A 26 -42.81 -19.44 35.10
N LYS A 27 -41.50 -19.59 34.85
CA LYS A 27 -40.54 -18.48 34.77
C LYS A 27 -39.92 -18.45 33.38
N LYS A 28 -39.71 -17.25 32.85
CA LYS A 28 -39.04 -17.01 31.56
C LYS A 28 -37.70 -16.34 31.84
N PHE A 29 -36.65 -16.86 31.23
CA PHE A 29 -35.34 -16.22 31.20
C PHE A 29 -35.03 -15.79 29.78
N TYR A 30 -34.35 -14.66 29.66
CA TYR A 30 -33.89 -14.10 28.41
C TYR A 30 -32.37 -14.03 28.51
N ILE A 31 -31.69 -14.83 27.70
CA ILE A 31 -30.22 -14.95 27.77
C ILE A 31 -29.61 -14.56 26.42
N PRO A 32 -28.44 -13.92 26.44
CA PRO A 32 -27.71 -13.61 25.22
C PRO A 32 -27.18 -14.90 24.59
N VAL A 33 -27.29 -15.01 23.27
CA VAL A 33 -26.77 -16.15 22.49
C VAL A 33 -26.10 -15.66 21.21
N ILE A 34 -25.16 -16.46 20.70
CA ILE A 34 -24.48 -16.17 19.44
C ILE A 34 -25.12 -16.98 18.31
N GLN A 35 -25.39 -16.34 17.19
CA GLN A 35 -25.69 -17.00 15.93
C GLN A 35 -24.38 -17.18 15.17
N TYR A 36 -24.08 -18.43 14.85
CA TYR A 36 -22.79 -18.84 14.31
C TYR A 36 -22.81 -19.01 12.80
N SER A 37 -21.64 -18.86 12.18
CA SER A 37 -21.39 -19.32 10.81
C SER A 37 -21.78 -20.79 10.65
N GLU A 38 -22.27 -21.14 9.46
CA GLU A 38 -22.49 -22.53 9.03
C GLU A 38 -21.21 -23.38 9.05
N PHE A 39 -20.03 -22.77 9.11
CA PHE A 39 -18.73 -23.44 9.04
C PHE A 39 -18.00 -23.41 10.41
N PRO A 40 -18.02 -24.49 11.21
CA PRO A 40 -17.38 -24.53 12.53
C PRO A 40 -15.87 -24.28 12.51
N VAL A 41 -15.19 -24.59 11.39
CA VAL A 41 -13.75 -24.34 11.22
C VAL A 41 -13.37 -22.86 11.36
N LEU A 42 -14.34 -21.94 11.29
CA LEU A 42 -14.13 -20.50 11.37
C LEU A 42 -14.27 -19.92 12.79
N ASP A 43 -14.56 -20.73 13.82
CA ASP A 43 -14.81 -20.23 15.17
C ASP A 43 -13.64 -19.42 15.74
N ASN A 44 -12.41 -19.87 15.45
CA ASN A 44 -11.17 -19.22 15.86
C ASN A 44 -10.58 -18.28 14.79
N VAL A 45 -11.36 -17.96 13.76
CA VAL A 45 -10.93 -17.11 12.64
C VAL A 45 -11.55 -15.73 12.82
N LEU A 46 -10.73 -14.76 13.23
CA LEU A 46 -11.20 -13.41 13.58
C LEU A 46 -10.99 -12.38 12.48
N THR A 47 -10.23 -12.71 11.44
CA THR A 47 -9.80 -11.78 10.39
C THR A 47 -10.24 -12.25 9.02
N GLN A 48 -10.60 -11.29 8.17
CA GLN A 48 -10.96 -11.52 6.77
C GLN A 48 -10.22 -10.56 5.85
N THR A 49 -9.85 -11.02 4.66
CA THR A 49 -9.30 -10.18 3.60
C THR A 49 -9.99 -10.50 2.29
N THR A 50 -10.38 -9.46 1.56
CA THR A 50 -11.01 -9.61 0.26
C THR A 50 -10.06 -9.25 -0.86
N PHE A 51 -9.96 -10.14 -1.84
CA PHE A 51 -9.17 -10.00 -3.05
C PHE A 51 -10.12 -9.80 -4.22
N TYR A 52 -9.86 -8.75 -4.99
CA TYR A 52 -10.67 -8.34 -6.11
C TYR A 52 -9.90 -8.64 -7.39
N GLN A 53 -10.55 -9.32 -8.33
CA GLN A 53 -10.08 -9.42 -9.70
C GLN A 53 -11.16 -8.81 -10.58
N MET A 54 -10.91 -7.60 -11.07
CA MET A 54 -11.86 -6.87 -11.90
C MET A 54 -11.31 -6.66 -13.30
N ASP A 55 -12.22 -6.46 -14.25
CA ASP A 55 -11.85 -6.00 -15.58
C ASP A 55 -11.16 -4.64 -15.51
N LYS A 56 -10.20 -4.37 -16.41
CA LYS A 56 -9.41 -3.13 -16.43
C LYS A 56 -10.28 -1.88 -16.60
N SER A 57 -11.46 -2.04 -17.18
CA SER A 57 -12.43 -0.96 -17.38
C SER A 57 -13.23 -0.59 -16.11
N LEU A 58 -12.99 -1.25 -14.97
CA LEU A 58 -13.77 -1.09 -13.73
C LEU A 58 -12.92 -0.58 -12.54
N GLN A 59 -11.92 0.26 -12.80
CA GLN A 59 -10.96 0.71 -11.77
C GLN A 59 -11.62 1.56 -10.67
N GLU A 60 -12.60 2.40 -11.03
CA GLU A 60 -13.30 3.26 -10.06
C GLU A 60 -14.23 2.44 -9.16
N GLU A 61 -14.90 1.42 -9.71
CA GLU A 61 -15.73 0.48 -8.97
C GLU A 61 -14.88 -0.36 -8.02
N GLU A 62 -13.68 -0.77 -8.42
CA GLU A 62 -12.76 -1.53 -7.57
C GLU A 62 -12.42 -0.77 -6.28
N ALA A 63 -12.11 0.53 -6.39
CA ALA A 63 -11.81 1.37 -5.23
C ALA A 63 -13.01 1.48 -4.27
N ASN A 64 -14.21 1.66 -4.81
CA ASN A 64 -15.44 1.74 -4.01
C ASN A 64 -15.80 0.40 -3.36
N LEU A 65 -15.67 -0.71 -4.07
CA LEU A 65 -15.92 -2.05 -3.57
C LEU A 65 -14.96 -2.42 -2.42
N LYS A 66 -13.67 -2.09 -2.55
CA LYS A 66 -12.67 -2.26 -1.47
C LYS A 66 -13.08 -1.50 -0.20
N LYS A 67 -13.58 -0.28 -0.36
CA LYS A 67 -13.95 0.57 0.78
C LYS A 67 -15.25 0.14 1.46
N HIS A 68 -16.27 -0.23 0.69
CA HIS A 68 -17.65 -0.31 1.19
C HIS A 68 -18.26 -1.71 1.23
N PHE A 69 -17.64 -2.73 0.64
CA PHE A 69 -18.23 -4.07 0.50
C PHE A 69 -17.39 -5.19 1.10
N PHE A 70 -18.03 -6.36 1.23
CA PHE A 70 -17.49 -7.63 1.72
C PHE A 70 -16.98 -7.59 3.16
N ASP A 71 -17.66 -6.79 4.00
CA ASP A 71 -17.50 -6.82 5.45
C ASP A 71 -18.45 -7.86 6.07
N ILE A 72 -17.95 -9.07 6.30
CA ILE A 72 -18.73 -10.11 6.97
C ILE A 72 -18.82 -9.80 8.46
N LYS A 73 -20.06 -9.83 8.98
CA LYS A 73 -20.34 -9.59 10.41
C LYS A 73 -19.54 -10.55 11.29
N GLY A 74 -18.88 -9.99 12.31
CA GLY A 74 -18.12 -10.74 13.29
C GLY A 74 -16.68 -11.07 12.88
N TYR A 75 -16.08 -10.29 11.97
CA TYR A 75 -14.65 -10.36 11.61
C TYR A 75 -14.03 -8.96 11.61
N ILE A 76 -12.71 -8.88 11.66
CA ILE A 76 -11.93 -7.68 11.34
C ILE A 76 -11.57 -7.73 9.86
N LYS A 77 -11.97 -6.71 9.11
CA LYS A 77 -11.72 -6.55 7.68
C LYS A 77 -10.31 -6.00 7.38
N ASP A 78 -9.73 -6.51 6.30
CA ASP A 78 -8.48 -6.06 5.66
C ASP A 78 -7.24 -5.92 6.56
N PRO A 79 -6.90 -6.90 7.42
CA PRO A 79 -5.51 -7.07 7.80
C PRO A 79 -4.70 -7.59 6.61
N GLU A 80 -3.41 -7.28 6.57
CA GLU A 80 -2.50 -7.68 5.47
C GLU A 80 -2.54 -9.19 5.17
N ASN A 81 -2.85 -10.02 6.17
CA ASN A 81 -2.98 -11.48 6.03
C ASN A 81 -4.19 -12.03 6.81
N GLY A 82 -5.41 -11.67 6.38
CA GLY A 82 -6.63 -12.28 6.91
C GLY A 82 -6.66 -13.79 6.71
N LYS A 83 -7.12 -14.51 7.74
CA LYS A 83 -7.20 -15.98 7.74
C LYS A 83 -8.38 -16.48 6.89
N LEU A 84 -9.50 -15.76 6.90
CA LEU A 84 -10.58 -15.93 5.93
C LEU A 84 -10.25 -15.10 4.70
N LYS A 85 -10.15 -15.73 3.53
CA LYS A 85 -9.85 -15.04 2.27
C LYS A 85 -11.05 -15.14 1.36
N ILE A 86 -11.49 -14.00 0.85
CA ILE A 86 -12.64 -13.89 -0.05
C ILE A 86 -12.07 -13.45 -1.39
N TYR A 87 -12.23 -14.26 -2.42
CA TYR A 87 -11.82 -13.92 -3.78
C TYR A 87 -13.07 -13.63 -4.58
N VAL A 88 -13.18 -12.40 -5.08
CA VAL A 88 -14.31 -11.96 -5.89
C VAL A 88 -13.80 -11.55 -7.26
N THR A 89 -14.24 -12.26 -8.28
CA THR A 89 -13.88 -11.99 -9.67
C THR A 89 -15.08 -11.40 -10.38
N PHE A 90 -15.02 -10.09 -10.70
CA PHE A 90 -16.05 -9.40 -11.48
C PHE A 90 -15.65 -9.39 -12.95
N ALA A 91 -16.43 -10.06 -13.79
CA ALA A 91 -16.39 -9.82 -15.23
C ALA A 91 -17.10 -8.51 -15.57
N LEU A 92 -16.69 -7.87 -16.67
CA LEU A 92 -17.42 -6.72 -17.21
C LEU A 92 -18.88 -7.11 -17.49
N PRO A 93 -19.89 -6.38 -16.96
CA PRO A 93 -21.28 -6.68 -17.26
C PRO A 93 -21.54 -6.59 -18.76
N ARG A 94 -22.23 -7.58 -19.33
CA ARG A 94 -22.54 -7.58 -20.75
C ARG A 94 -23.90 -6.93 -20.99
N TYR A 95 -23.89 -5.75 -21.61
CA TYR A 95 -25.12 -5.11 -22.08
C TYR A 95 -25.90 -6.02 -23.03
N THR A 96 -27.21 -6.12 -22.84
CA THR A 96 -28.10 -6.83 -23.76
C THR A 96 -28.91 -5.86 -24.58
N ASP A 97 -29.71 -5.03 -23.92
CA ASP A 97 -30.68 -4.14 -24.52
C ASP A 97 -31.23 -3.12 -23.52
N THR A 98 -31.92 -2.10 -24.04
CA THR A 98 -32.68 -1.14 -23.25
C THR A 98 -34.14 -1.26 -23.64
N GLN A 99 -35.00 -1.52 -22.67
CA GLN A 99 -36.43 -1.75 -22.86
C GLN A 99 -37.26 -0.71 -22.13
N VAL A 100 -38.50 -0.49 -22.62
CA VAL A 100 -39.51 0.33 -21.94
C VAL A 100 -40.61 -0.60 -21.45
N ASP A 101 -40.70 -0.73 -20.13
CA ASP A 101 -41.76 -1.47 -19.46
C ASP A 101 -42.96 -0.56 -19.21
N SER A 102 -44.13 -1.19 -19.12
CA SER A 102 -45.36 -0.52 -18.73
C SER A 102 -46.09 -1.35 -17.67
N ALA A 103 -46.52 -0.69 -16.60
CA ALA A 103 -47.33 -1.28 -15.55
C ALA A 103 -48.57 -0.42 -15.34
N PHE A 104 -49.73 -1.06 -15.19
CA PHE A 104 -50.97 -0.33 -14.93
C PHE A 104 -51.15 -0.13 -13.42
N ASN A 105 -51.05 1.12 -12.94
CA ASN A 105 -51.30 1.45 -11.56
C ASN A 105 -52.81 1.52 -11.32
N LYS A 106 -53.38 0.44 -10.75
CA LYS A 106 -54.81 0.33 -10.44
C LYS A 106 -55.33 1.41 -9.48
N LYS A 107 -54.48 1.95 -8.59
CA LYS A 107 -54.89 2.99 -7.62
C LYS A 107 -55.05 4.36 -8.28
N GLU A 108 -54.20 4.66 -9.25
CA GLU A 108 -54.18 5.95 -9.95
C GLU A 108 -54.90 5.91 -11.30
N ASN A 109 -55.39 4.73 -11.72
CA ASN A 109 -56.03 4.45 -13.00
C ASN A 109 -55.20 4.94 -14.21
N LYS A 110 -53.88 4.79 -14.13
CA LYS A 110 -52.93 5.28 -15.14
C LYS A 110 -51.83 4.25 -15.41
N TRP A 111 -51.34 4.26 -16.64
CA TRP A 111 -50.14 3.53 -17.02
C TRP A 111 -48.91 4.27 -16.50
N THR A 112 -48.04 3.55 -15.79
CA THR A 112 -46.69 3.98 -15.42
C THR A 112 -45.71 3.29 -16.35
N TYR A 113 -44.76 4.05 -16.89
CA TYR A 113 -43.73 3.55 -17.77
C TYR A 113 -42.37 3.63 -17.07
N GLY A 114 -41.47 2.71 -17.38
CA GLY A 114 -40.10 2.74 -16.88
C GLY A 114 -39.15 2.25 -17.95
N THR A 115 -38.00 2.92 -18.09
CA THR A 115 -36.97 2.51 -19.03
C THR A 115 -35.83 1.85 -18.26
N HIS A 116 -35.40 0.68 -18.74
CA HIS A 116 -34.37 -0.13 -18.10
C HIS A 116 -33.34 -0.60 -19.11
N SER A 117 -32.06 -0.37 -18.83
CA SER A 117 -30.96 -1.02 -19.54
C SER A 117 -30.62 -2.32 -18.82
N ASN A 118 -30.57 -3.42 -19.56
CA ASN A 118 -30.35 -4.76 -19.05
C ASN A 118 -28.90 -5.21 -19.28
N TYR A 119 -28.37 -5.88 -18.27
CA TYR A 119 -26.99 -6.35 -18.23
C TYR A 119 -26.94 -7.77 -17.70
N ILE A 120 -26.12 -8.60 -18.33
CA ILE A 120 -25.77 -9.92 -17.81
C ILE A 120 -24.51 -9.76 -16.98
N THR A 121 -24.63 -10.05 -15.68
CA THR A 121 -23.51 -10.08 -14.74
C THR A 121 -23.01 -11.49 -14.55
N ASN A 122 -21.70 -11.61 -14.35
CA ASN A 122 -21.09 -12.85 -13.92
C ASN A 122 -20.00 -12.52 -12.90
N VAL A 123 -20.24 -12.93 -11.66
CA VAL A 123 -19.30 -12.72 -10.56
C VAL A 123 -19.00 -14.05 -9.90
N LYS A 124 -17.74 -14.44 -9.85
CA LYS A 124 -17.31 -15.65 -9.15
C LYS A 124 -16.84 -15.31 -7.74
N LEU A 125 -17.31 -16.08 -6.77
CA LEU A 125 -16.92 -15.99 -5.36
C LEU A 125 -16.24 -17.29 -4.92
N ASP A 126 -14.99 -17.19 -4.50
CA ASP A 126 -14.27 -18.27 -3.81
C ASP A 126 -13.92 -17.84 -2.39
N VAL A 127 -14.38 -18.58 -1.39
CA VAL A 127 -14.05 -18.34 0.03
C VAL A 127 -13.09 -19.43 0.51
N LYS A 128 -11.96 -19.01 1.09
CA LYS A 128 -10.91 -19.88 1.58
C LYS A 128 -10.61 -19.65 3.05
N TYR A 129 -10.24 -20.72 3.75
CA TYR A 129 -9.61 -20.68 5.05
C TYR A 129 -8.19 -21.25 4.91
N GLY A 130 -7.18 -20.40 5.08
CA GLY A 130 -5.82 -20.73 4.62
C GLY A 130 -5.81 -21.01 3.12
N ASP A 131 -5.28 -22.16 2.71
CA ASP A 131 -5.26 -22.59 1.29
C ASP A 131 -6.48 -23.46 0.90
N LYS A 132 -7.34 -23.81 1.86
CA LYS A 132 -8.48 -24.68 1.63
C LYS A 132 -9.70 -23.87 1.21
N ILE A 133 -10.28 -24.20 0.05
CA ILE A 133 -11.59 -23.67 -0.37
C ILE A 133 -12.67 -24.28 0.51
N ILE A 134 -13.46 -23.41 1.15
CA ILE A 134 -14.61 -23.80 1.97
C ILE A 134 -15.95 -23.56 1.24
N LEU A 135 -15.97 -22.66 0.25
CA LEU A 135 -17.12 -22.41 -0.60
C LEU A 135 -16.70 -21.81 -1.95
N THR A 136 -17.31 -22.29 -3.02
CA THR A 136 -17.30 -21.65 -4.34
C THR A 136 -18.73 -21.39 -4.77
N LYS A 137 -19.01 -20.18 -5.26
CA LYS A 137 -20.33 -19.80 -5.72
C LYS A 137 -20.23 -18.80 -6.89
N ASP A 138 -20.92 -19.11 -7.97
CA ASP A 138 -21.11 -18.16 -9.06
C ASP A 138 -22.40 -17.37 -8.85
N PHE A 139 -22.30 -16.06 -9.03
CA PHE A 139 -23.37 -15.09 -9.04
C PHE A 139 -23.54 -14.59 -10.47
N GLY A 140 -24.26 -15.36 -11.26
CA GLY A 140 -24.75 -14.94 -12.58
C GLY A 140 -26.16 -14.37 -12.48
N GLY A 141 -26.52 -13.45 -13.37
CA GLY A 141 -27.90 -12.97 -13.48
C GLY A 141 -28.09 -11.81 -14.43
N SER A 142 -29.36 -11.57 -14.79
CA SER A 142 -29.77 -10.34 -15.47
C SER A 142 -30.04 -9.28 -14.42
N GLU A 143 -29.34 -8.16 -14.50
CA GLU A 143 -29.51 -6.99 -13.67
C GLU A 143 -29.92 -5.82 -14.55
N SER A 144 -30.75 -4.92 -14.01
CA SER A 144 -31.23 -3.76 -14.77
C SER A 144 -30.87 -2.44 -14.09
N TYR A 145 -30.56 -1.44 -14.92
CA TYR A 145 -30.35 -0.06 -14.52
C TYR A 145 -31.55 0.78 -14.96
N SER A 146 -32.26 1.37 -13.99
CA SER A 146 -33.43 2.21 -14.26
C SER A 146 -33.02 3.62 -14.67
N ILE A 147 -33.54 4.08 -15.79
CA ILE A 147 -33.33 5.42 -16.30
C ILE A 147 -34.50 6.28 -15.84
N THR A 148 -34.22 7.32 -15.05
CA THR A 148 -35.26 8.22 -14.53
C THR A 148 -35.44 9.39 -15.48
N VAL A 149 -36.51 9.38 -16.26
CA VAL A 149 -36.93 10.49 -17.14
C VAL A 149 -38.46 10.64 -17.06
N GLY A 150 -39.02 11.79 -17.44
CA GLY A 150 -40.44 12.14 -17.18
C GLY A 150 -41.50 11.11 -17.61
N ASN A 151 -42.72 11.25 -17.11
CA ASN A 151 -43.72 10.16 -17.02
C ASN A 151 -44.46 9.78 -18.33
N SER A 152 -44.07 10.30 -19.50
CA SER A 152 -44.77 10.03 -20.76
C SER A 152 -44.11 8.92 -21.58
N LEU A 153 -44.90 8.09 -22.25
CA LEU A 153 -44.39 6.99 -23.10
C LEU A 153 -43.45 7.49 -24.20
N GLY A 154 -43.73 8.66 -24.79
CA GLY A 154 -42.88 9.27 -25.81
C GLY A 154 -41.50 9.65 -25.27
N ALA A 155 -41.45 10.27 -24.08
CA ALA A 155 -40.20 10.62 -23.42
C ALA A 155 -39.38 9.38 -23.03
N MET A 156 -40.04 8.33 -22.54
CA MET A 156 -39.38 7.07 -22.18
C MET A 156 -38.78 6.34 -23.38
N LYS A 157 -39.46 6.35 -24.54
CA LYS A 157 -38.94 5.77 -25.80
C LYS A 157 -37.72 6.52 -26.33
N LEU A 158 -37.72 7.85 -26.23
CA LEU A 158 -36.55 8.67 -26.61
C LEU A 158 -35.37 8.37 -25.68
N ALA A 159 -35.60 8.40 -24.37
CA ALA A 159 -34.58 8.05 -23.37
C ALA A 159 -33.99 6.65 -23.58
N ALA A 160 -34.84 5.66 -23.92
CA ALA A 160 -34.40 4.31 -24.22
C ALA A 160 -33.46 4.26 -25.44
N SER A 161 -33.82 4.97 -26.51
CA SER A 161 -33.03 5.03 -27.74
C SER A 161 -31.69 5.74 -27.53
N ASP A 162 -31.70 6.85 -26.80
CA ASP A 162 -30.49 7.63 -26.53
C ASP A 162 -29.53 6.86 -25.61
N GLN A 163 -30.06 6.21 -24.58
CA GLN A 163 -29.25 5.36 -23.71
C GLN A 163 -28.70 4.13 -24.46
N ASP A 164 -29.53 3.44 -25.25
CA ASP A 164 -29.08 2.28 -26.04
C ASP A 164 -27.92 2.66 -26.97
N LYS A 165 -28.02 3.80 -27.65
CA LYS A 165 -26.91 4.33 -28.48
C LYS A 165 -25.68 4.63 -27.66
N LYS A 166 -25.84 5.31 -26.52
CA LYS A 166 -24.74 5.69 -25.63
C LYS A 166 -23.98 4.46 -25.14
N VAL A 167 -24.69 3.45 -24.64
CA VAL A 167 -24.08 2.22 -24.13
C VAL A 167 -23.43 1.42 -25.26
N LYS A 168 -24.05 1.32 -26.44
CA LYS A 168 -23.44 0.65 -27.60
C LYS A 168 -22.17 1.33 -28.09
N ALA A 169 -22.10 2.67 -28.05
CA ALA A 169 -20.89 3.41 -28.39
C ALA A 169 -19.76 3.11 -27.39
N ALA A 170 -20.05 3.19 -26.09
CA ALA A 170 -19.09 2.83 -25.03
C ALA A 170 -18.55 1.40 -25.19
N VAL A 171 -19.43 0.43 -25.47
CA VAL A 171 -19.04 -0.97 -25.71
C VAL A 171 -18.15 -1.13 -26.95
N LYS A 172 -18.45 -0.41 -28.03
CA LYS A 172 -17.68 -0.48 -29.27
C LYS A 172 -16.29 0.13 -29.12
N ASP A 173 -16.21 1.28 -28.45
CA ASP A 173 -14.97 2.05 -28.33
C ASP A 173 -14.13 1.64 -27.10
N SER A 174 -14.67 0.73 -26.28
CA SER A 174 -14.07 0.27 -25.02
C SER A 174 -13.81 1.40 -24.01
N ASP A 175 -14.59 2.48 -24.09
CA ASP A 175 -14.55 3.62 -23.16
C ASP A 175 -15.81 3.61 -22.28
N TYR A 176 -15.61 3.24 -21.02
CA TYR A 176 -16.67 3.12 -20.02
C TYR A 176 -16.64 4.26 -18.99
N SER A 177 -15.83 5.30 -19.23
CA SER A 177 -15.66 6.44 -18.31
C SER A 177 -16.88 7.37 -18.25
N ASP A 178 -17.81 7.20 -19.18
CA ASP A 178 -19.02 8.00 -19.31
C ASP A 178 -19.99 7.79 -18.14
N VAL A 179 -20.30 8.88 -17.42
CA VAL A 179 -21.26 8.86 -16.30
C VAL A 179 -22.66 8.47 -16.81
N GLY A 180 -23.33 7.56 -16.10
CA GLY A 180 -24.72 7.19 -16.35
C GLY A 180 -24.93 6.02 -17.31
N LEU A 181 -23.88 5.26 -17.64
CA LEU A 181 -24.01 3.99 -18.37
C LEU A 181 -24.73 2.91 -17.51
N GLY A 182 -24.62 2.97 -16.18
CA GLY A 182 -25.30 2.06 -15.25
C GLY A 182 -24.54 0.78 -14.91
N PHE A 183 -23.30 0.64 -15.41
CA PHE A 183 -22.41 -0.49 -15.09
C PHE A 183 -22.08 -0.54 -13.58
N ASP A 184 -21.75 0.61 -13.00
CA ASP A 184 -21.51 0.82 -11.57
C ASP A 184 -22.68 0.33 -10.72
N ASN A 185 -23.91 0.73 -11.06
CA ASN A 185 -25.12 0.38 -10.33
C ASN A 185 -25.35 -1.13 -10.32
N VAL A 186 -25.17 -1.77 -11.47
CA VAL A 186 -25.34 -3.21 -11.64
C VAL A 186 -24.28 -4.00 -10.86
N ILE A 187 -23.03 -3.53 -10.86
CA ILE A 187 -21.95 -4.10 -10.05
C ILE A 187 -22.28 -4.01 -8.57
N PHE A 188 -22.70 -2.83 -8.09
CA PHE A 188 -23.04 -2.64 -6.68
C PHE A 188 -24.26 -3.44 -6.24
N LYS A 189 -25.31 -3.54 -7.07
CA LYS A 189 -26.45 -4.46 -6.80
C LYS A 189 -25.97 -5.89 -6.63
N THR A 190 -25.10 -6.36 -7.52
CA THR A 190 -24.53 -7.71 -7.42
C THR A 190 -23.70 -7.88 -6.15
N ALA A 191 -22.88 -6.89 -5.80
CA ALA A 191 -22.07 -6.89 -4.58
C ALA A 191 -22.92 -6.92 -3.29
N ILE A 192 -24.06 -6.23 -3.26
CA ILE A 192 -25.03 -6.29 -2.14
C ILE A 192 -25.50 -7.73 -1.93
N ARG A 193 -25.96 -8.41 -2.99
CA ARG A 193 -26.43 -9.81 -2.89
C ARG A 193 -25.32 -10.75 -2.38
N ILE A 194 -24.09 -10.56 -2.87
CA ILE A 194 -22.94 -11.34 -2.43
C ILE A 194 -22.65 -11.08 -0.95
N GLN A 195 -22.68 -9.81 -0.51
CA GLN A 195 -22.50 -9.43 0.89
C GLN A 195 -23.56 -10.05 1.81
N GLU A 196 -24.82 -10.03 1.40
CA GLU A 196 -25.93 -10.66 2.14
C GLU A 196 -25.72 -12.17 2.24
N PHE A 197 -25.36 -12.82 1.14
CA PHE A 197 -25.03 -14.23 1.12
C PHE A 197 -23.85 -14.58 2.03
N LEU A 198 -22.78 -13.78 1.99
CA LEU A 198 -21.63 -13.96 2.86
C LEU A 198 -21.99 -13.80 4.34
N ASN A 199 -22.80 -12.79 4.69
CA ASN A 199 -23.29 -12.62 6.05
C ASN A 199 -24.18 -13.79 6.50
N TYR A 200 -25.01 -14.31 5.62
CA TYR A 200 -25.85 -15.46 5.91
C TYR A 200 -25.03 -16.74 6.18
N LYS A 201 -24.00 -17.00 5.36
CA LYS A 201 -23.19 -18.23 5.46
C LYS A 201 -22.07 -18.17 6.49
N PHE A 202 -21.39 -17.04 6.57
CA PHE A 202 -20.14 -16.88 7.31
C PHE A 202 -20.24 -15.94 8.50
N GLY A 203 -21.31 -15.14 8.59
CA GLY A 203 -21.47 -14.12 9.61
C GLY A 203 -21.70 -14.68 11.01
N TYR A 204 -21.29 -13.89 11.99
CA TYR A 204 -21.65 -14.07 13.39
C TYR A 204 -22.51 -12.89 13.82
N SER A 205 -23.56 -13.16 14.57
CA SER A 205 -24.41 -12.13 15.15
C SER A 205 -24.81 -12.48 16.58
N THR A 206 -25.26 -11.49 17.33
CA THR A 206 -25.79 -11.66 18.68
C THR A 206 -27.31 -11.70 18.63
N GLY A 207 -27.90 -12.55 19.45
CA GLY A 207 -29.34 -12.62 19.64
C GLY A 207 -29.70 -12.84 21.10
N GLU A 208 -30.99 -13.06 21.33
CA GLU A 208 -31.54 -13.39 22.63
C GLU A 208 -32.36 -14.68 22.51
N SER A 209 -32.16 -15.60 23.44
CA SER A 209 -32.90 -16.85 23.54
C SER A 209 -33.83 -16.80 24.74
N LYS A 210 -35.04 -17.33 24.57
CA LYS A 210 -36.10 -17.29 25.57
C LYS A 210 -36.33 -18.67 26.17
N GLU A 211 -35.83 -18.87 27.38
CA GLU A 211 -35.83 -20.16 28.07
C GLU A 211 -36.97 -20.24 29.10
N ARG A 212 -37.65 -21.40 29.18
CA ARG A 212 -38.90 -21.53 29.94
C ARG A 212 -38.81 -22.65 30.98
N PHE A 213 -38.78 -22.26 32.24
CA PHE A 213 -38.71 -23.18 33.38
C PHE A 213 -40.03 -23.27 34.13
N GLU A 214 -40.26 -24.41 34.77
CA GLU A 214 -41.41 -24.67 35.63
C GLU A 214 -40.92 -24.92 37.06
N PHE A 215 -41.49 -24.22 38.04
CA PHE A 215 -41.07 -24.32 39.44
C PHE A 215 -42.23 -24.64 40.35
N VAL A 216 -42.02 -25.53 41.32
CA VAL A 216 -43.08 -25.99 42.23
C VAL A 216 -43.50 -24.86 43.18
N THR A 217 -44.81 -24.73 43.40
CA THR A 217 -45.42 -23.75 44.34
C THR A 217 -46.08 -24.40 45.55
N SER A 218 -46.32 -25.71 45.51
CA SER A 218 -46.91 -26.47 46.62
C SER A 218 -45.92 -26.67 47.77
N LYS A 219 -45.90 -25.74 48.74
CA LYS A 219 -44.99 -25.79 49.91
C LYS A 219 -45.12 -27.05 50.76
N GLY A 220 -46.29 -27.68 50.76
CA GLY A 220 -46.56 -28.92 51.50
C GLY A 220 -46.10 -30.19 50.78
N HIS A 221 -45.61 -30.10 49.53
CA HIS A 221 -45.16 -31.28 48.80
C HIS A 221 -43.77 -31.72 49.29
N SER A 222 -43.56 -33.02 49.49
CA SER A 222 -42.29 -33.60 49.99
C SER A 222 -41.04 -33.14 49.21
N GLU A 223 -41.18 -32.88 47.92
CA GLU A 223 -40.11 -32.43 47.02
C GLU A 223 -39.83 -30.92 47.00
N TYR A 224 -40.66 -30.11 47.67
CA TYR A 224 -40.65 -28.65 47.54
C TYR A 224 -39.27 -28.03 47.83
N ASN A 225 -38.62 -28.43 48.92
CA ASN A 225 -37.37 -27.81 49.35
C ASN A 225 -36.21 -28.05 48.37
N GLN A 226 -36.11 -29.26 47.81
CA GLN A 226 -35.05 -29.61 46.86
C GLN A 226 -35.30 -28.97 45.49
N MET A 227 -36.56 -28.92 45.04
CA MET A 227 -36.91 -28.22 43.80
C MET A 227 -36.75 -26.70 43.92
N LEU A 228 -36.97 -26.12 45.11
CA LEU A 228 -36.67 -24.72 45.41
C LEU A 228 -35.16 -24.45 45.40
N ALA A 229 -34.33 -25.40 45.86
CA ALA A 229 -32.88 -25.28 45.79
C ALA A 229 -32.39 -25.19 44.34
N PHE A 230 -32.94 -26.05 43.45
CA PHE A 230 -32.70 -25.94 42.01
C PHE A 230 -33.17 -24.59 41.45
N GLU A 231 -34.38 -24.11 41.78
CA GLU A 231 -34.90 -22.82 41.32
C GLU A 231 -33.95 -21.66 41.66
N LYS A 232 -33.41 -21.66 42.88
CA LYS A 232 -32.46 -20.64 43.35
C LYS A 232 -31.16 -20.69 42.56
N GLU A 233 -30.58 -21.88 42.41
CA GLU A 233 -29.30 -22.04 41.71
C GLU A 233 -29.43 -21.69 40.22
N ILE A 234 -30.42 -22.24 39.52
CA ILE A 234 -30.62 -21.94 38.09
C ILE A 234 -30.93 -20.45 37.87
N THR A 235 -31.70 -19.81 38.76
CA THR A 235 -31.93 -18.36 38.66
C THR A 235 -30.63 -17.57 38.81
N ALA A 236 -29.80 -17.90 39.80
CA ALA A 236 -28.54 -17.22 40.04
C ALA A 236 -27.52 -17.42 38.91
N GLN A 237 -27.56 -18.58 38.23
CA GLN A 237 -26.72 -18.82 37.07
C GLN A 237 -27.21 -18.09 35.83
N MET A 238 -28.53 -18.07 35.57
CA MET A 238 -29.11 -17.36 34.42
C MET A 238 -28.77 -15.86 34.42
N GLU A 239 -28.69 -15.24 35.60
CA GLU A 239 -28.29 -13.84 35.76
C GLU A 239 -26.81 -13.57 35.42
N LYS A 240 -25.99 -14.63 35.37
CA LYS A 240 -24.55 -14.56 35.08
C LYS A 240 -24.20 -15.00 33.66
N VAL A 241 -25.17 -15.44 32.86
CA VAL A 241 -24.94 -15.86 31.47
C VAL A 241 -24.56 -14.65 30.64
N THR A 242 -23.45 -14.75 29.91
CA THR A 242 -22.98 -13.75 28.95
C THR A 242 -22.74 -14.41 27.59
N LEU A 243 -22.34 -13.63 26.58
CA LEU A 243 -21.91 -14.19 25.30
C LEU A 243 -20.66 -15.07 25.45
N GLU A 244 -19.80 -14.81 26.44
CA GLU A 244 -18.58 -15.57 26.70
C GLU A 244 -18.79 -16.80 27.60
N LYS A 245 -19.82 -16.78 28.45
CA LYS A 245 -20.00 -17.78 29.51
C LYS A 245 -21.45 -18.26 29.62
N GLY A 246 -21.65 -19.56 29.40
CA GLY A 246 -22.91 -20.27 29.64
C GLY A 246 -23.09 -20.73 31.09
N LEU A 247 -23.96 -21.72 31.32
CA LEU A 247 -24.21 -22.29 32.65
C LEU A 247 -23.00 -23.08 33.18
N ASP A 248 -22.87 -23.16 34.51
CA ASP A 248 -21.82 -23.91 35.20
C ASP A 248 -22.32 -25.32 35.57
N GLU A 249 -21.87 -26.32 34.82
CA GLU A 249 -22.26 -27.71 35.01
C GLU A 249 -21.96 -28.22 36.42
N LYS A 250 -20.83 -27.81 37.03
CA LYS A 250 -20.41 -28.35 38.33
C LYS A 250 -21.34 -27.91 39.45
N LEU A 251 -21.80 -26.66 39.39
CA LEU A 251 -22.73 -26.10 40.36
C LEU A 251 -24.15 -26.68 40.17
N LEU A 252 -24.55 -26.99 38.93
CA LEU A 252 -25.87 -27.58 38.63
C LEU A 252 -25.91 -29.10 38.85
N ALA A 253 -24.79 -29.81 38.72
CA ALA A 253 -24.70 -31.26 38.79
C ALA A 253 -25.46 -31.90 39.97
N PRO A 254 -25.31 -31.47 41.25
CA PRO A 254 -26.02 -32.09 42.36
C PRO A 254 -27.56 -31.92 42.24
N HIS A 255 -28.01 -30.79 41.70
CA HIS A 255 -29.43 -30.54 41.48
C HIS A 255 -29.98 -31.34 40.30
N LEU A 256 -29.19 -31.49 39.23
CA LEU A 256 -29.56 -32.28 38.06
C LEU A 256 -29.67 -33.77 38.40
N GLN A 257 -28.68 -34.33 39.13
CA GLN A 257 -28.74 -35.71 39.61
C GLN A 257 -29.97 -35.97 40.48
N TYR A 258 -30.32 -35.00 41.33
CA TYR A 258 -31.55 -35.09 42.11
C TYR A 258 -32.80 -35.14 41.23
N LEU A 259 -32.94 -34.20 40.28
CA LEU A 259 -34.06 -34.17 39.34
C LEU A 259 -34.14 -35.46 38.50
N GLU A 260 -33.00 -36.00 38.05
CA GLU A 260 -32.94 -37.29 37.34
C GLU A 260 -33.46 -38.44 38.21
N SER A 261 -33.11 -38.47 39.50
CA SER A 261 -33.59 -39.50 40.44
C SER A 261 -35.10 -39.46 40.66
N LEU A 262 -35.74 -38.29 40.53
CA LEU A 262 -37.19 -38.15 40.64
C LEU A 262 -37.93 -38.90 39.53
N LEU A 263 -37.31 -39.10 38.37
CA LEU A 263 -37.93 -39.88 37.28
C LEU A 263 -38.03 -41.38 37.59
N VAL A 264 -37.17 -41.88 38.48
CA VAL A 264 -37.24 -43.25 39.02
C VAL A 264 -38.27 -43.33 40.14
N LYS A 265 -38.26 -42.33 41.06
CA LYS A 265 -39.21 -42.26 42.18
C LYS A 265 -40.67 -42.09 41.70
N TYR A 266 -40.88 -41.33 40.63
CA TYR A 266 -42.18 -41.03 40.04
C TYR A 266 -42.28 -41.60 38.62
N PRO A 267 -42.59 -42.91 38.45
CA PRO A 267 -42.68 -43.55 37.13
C PRO A 267 -43.88 -43.05 36.31
N LEU A 268 -43.89 -43.37 35.01
CA LEU A 268 -44.93 -42.94 34.06
C LEU A 268 -46.30 -43.47 34.50
N SER A 269 -47.17 -42.56 34.95
CA SER A 269 -48.56 -42.84 35.32
C SER A 269 -49.36 -41.53 35.36
N PRO A 270 -50.70 -41.55 35.18
CA PRO A 270 -51.54 -40.35 35.25
C PRO A 270 -51.39 -39.60 36.57
N ALA A 271 -51.13 -40.32 37.66
CA ALA A 271 -50.88 -39.73 38.97
C ALA A 271 -49.64 -38.82 38.96
N ASN A 272 -48.55 -39.23 38.31
CA ASN A 272 -47.26 -38.54 38.38
C ASN A 272 -47.04 -37.50 37.28
N GLU A 273 -48.02 -37.32 36.40
CA GLU A 273 -47.90 -36.52 35.17
C GLU A 273 -47.42 -35.08 35.43
N TYR A 274 -47.92 -34.42 36.48
CA TYR A 274 -47.55 -33.04 36.81
C TYR A 274 -46.11 -32.88 37.29
N ILE A 275 -45.63 -33.76 38.19
CA ILE A 275 -44.26 -33.67 38.69
C ILE A 275 -43.25 -34.09 37.62
N ARG A 276 -43.57 -35.15 36.85
CA ARG A 276 -42.74 -35.58 35.72
C ARG A 276 -42.60 -34.47 34.69
N PHE A 277 -43.68 -33.78 34.33
CA PHE A 277 -43.63 -32.63 33.41
C PHE A 277 -42.66 -31.53 33.88
N ILE A 278 -42.70 -31.15 35.15
CA ILE A 278 -41.81 -30.11 35.70
C ILE A 278 -40.35 -30.57 35.61
N VAL A 279 -40.09 -31.82 36.01
CA VAL A 279 -38.75 -32.41 36.03
C VAL A 279 -38.19 -32.55 34.62
N THR A 280 -38.92 -33.16 33.68
CA THR A 280 -38.44 -33.35 32.30
C THR A 280 -38.30 -32.04 31.55
N ASN A 281 -39.18 -31.05 31.74
CA ASN A 281 -39.01 -29.70 31.18
C ASN A 281 -37.71 -29.05 31.67
N ASN A 282 -37.47 -29.04 32.98
CA ASN A 282 -36.30 -28.40 33.56
C ASN A 282 -34.99 -29.13 33.20
N LEU A 283 -35.00 -30.46 33.17
CA LEU A 283 -33.85 -31.24 32.72
C LEU A 283 -33.54 -30.98 31.24
N ALA A 284 -34.56 -31.00 30.37
CA ALA A 284 -34.38 -30.76 28.93
C ALA A 284 -33.83 -29.36 28.65
N GLU A 285 -34.40 -28.32 29.24
CA GLU A 285 -33.94 -26.93 29.08
C GLU A 285 -32.55 -26.71 29.68
N THR A 286 -32.26 -27.27 30.86
CA THR A 286 -30.93 -27.10 31.49
C THR A 286 -29.85 -27.81 30.68
N TYR A 287 -30.09 -29.04 30.22
CA TYR A 287 -29.11 -29.75 29.39
C TYR A 287 -28.94 -29.14 28.00
N LEU A 288 -29.97 -28.52 27.44
CA LEU A 288 -29.85 -27.72 26.22
C LEU A 288 -28.86 -26.56 26.42
N LEU A 289 -28.98 -25.84 27.53
CA LEU A 289 -28.14 -24.69 27.87
C LEU A 289 -26.75 -25.05 28.37
N LEU A 290 -26.58 -26.27 28.89
CA LEU A 290 -25.27 -26.89 29.13
C LEU A 290 -24.65 -27.46 27.85
N GLU A 291 -25.31 -27.27 26.70
CA GLU A 291 -24.88 -27.74 25.38
C GLU A 291 -24.69 -29.27 25.31
N ASN A 292 -25.38 -30.02 26.18
CA ASN A 292 -25.38 -31.48 26.22
C ASN A 292 -26.51 -32.04 25.34
N LYS A 293 -26.20 -32.22 24.05
CA LYS A 293 -27.13 -32.71 23.03
C LYS A 293 -27.85 -34.00 23.44
N GLU A 294 -27.10 -34.99 23.89
CA GLU A 294 -27.63 -36.34 24.15
C GLU A 294 -28.66 -36.31 25.28
N LYS A 295 -28.33 -35.66 26.40
CA LYS A 295 -29.27 -35.52 27.52
C LYS A 295 -30.44 -34.58 27.20
N ALA A 296 -30.21 -33.48 26.49
CA ALA A 296 -31.29 -32.58 26.09
C ALA A 296 -32.34 -33.30 25.23
N LEU A 297 -31.92 -34.11 24.25
CA LEU A 297 -32.82 -34.90 23.42
C LEU A 297 -33.52 -36.01 24.23
N LEU A 298 -32.80 -36.71 25.11
CA LEU A 298 -33.37 -37.74 25.98
C LEU A 298 -34.55 -37.19 26.79
N TYR A 299 -34.34 -36.08 27.51
CA TYR A 299 -35.39 -35.51 28.36
C TYR A 299 -36.49 -34.79 27.55
N ALA A 300 -36.17 -34.25 26.37
CA ALA A 300 -37.19 -33.70 25.47
C ALA A 300 -38.14 -34.79 24.93
N ASN A 301 -37.62 -35.97 24.59
CA ASN A 301 -38.46 -37.11 24.20
C ASN A 301 -39.32 -37.60 25.36
N LEU A 302 -38.76 -37.73 26.57
CA LEU A 302 -39.52 -38.08 27.77
C LEU A 302 -40.60 -37.04 28.13
N LEU A 303 -40.39 -35.77 27.77
CA LEU A 303 -41.36 -34.70 27.93
C LEU A 303 -42.55 -34.87 26.94
N ILE A 304 -42.29 -35.32 25.72
CA ILE A 304 -43.33 -35.65 24.72
C ILE A 304 -44.13 -36.87 25.17
N GLU A 305 -43.45 -37.93 25.62
CA GLU A 305 -44.10 -39.17 26.11
C GLU A 305 -45.00 -38.95 27.34
N ASN A 306 -44.80 -37.87 28.09
CA ASN A 306 -45.64 -37.50 29.24
C ASN A 306 -46.95 -36.79 28.84
N ASP A 307 -47.17 -36.53 27.54
CA ASP A 307 -48.43 -36.12 26.87
C ASP A 307 -49.18 -34.89 27.40
N LYS A 308 -48.51 -34.06 28.21
CA LYS A 308 -49.13 -32.87 28.80
C LYS A 308 -48.95 -31.60 27.98
N LEU A 309 -47.78 -31.46 27.33
CA LEU A 309 -47.36 -30.32 26.50
C LEU A 309 -46.24 -30.75 25.53
N ASP A 310 -46.56 -31.65 24.60
CA ASP A 310 -45.69 -32.15 23.53
C ASP A 310 -44.90 -31.07 22.78
N SER A 311 -45.53 -29.92 22.51
CA SER A 311 -44.96 -28.78 21.79
C SER A 311 -43.69 -28.20 22.42
N ARG A 312 -43.48 -28.36 23.74
CA ARG A 312 -42.23 -27.94 24.39
C ARG A 312 -41.08 -28.87 24.07
N GLY A 313 -41.31 -30.18 24.12
CA GLY A 313 -40.30 -31.17 23.75
C GLY A 313 -39.92 -31.04 22.28
N THR A 314 -40.91 -30.90 21.40
CA THR A 314 -40.69 -30.67 19.96
C THR A 314 -39.88 -29.40 19.71
N SER A 315 -40.17 -28.29 20.40
CA SER A 315 -39.41 -27.06 20.27
C SER A 315 -37.94 -27.21 20.68
N ILE A 316 -37.63 -28.00 21.70
CA ILE A 316 -36.25 -28.26 22.13
C ILE A 316 -35.54 -29.14 21.08
N ILE A 317 -36.19 -30.19 20.60
CA ILE A 317 -35.66 -31.06 19.55
C ILE A 317 -35.36 -30.25 18.28
N ASP A 318 -36.26 -29.36 17.86
CA ASP A 318 -36.05 -28.48 16.71
C ASP A 318 -34.85 -27.55 16.90
N ARG A 319 -34.69 -26.97 18.09
CA ARG A 319 -33.54 -26.11 18.42
C ARG A 319 -32.23 -26.88 18.39
N VAL A 320 -32.21 -28.10 18.94
CA VAL A 320 -31.04 -28.99 18.86
C VAL A 320 -30.74 -29.32 17.40
N ASN A 321 -31.73 -29.74 16.61
CA ASN A 321 -31.51 -30.16 15.23
C ASN A 321 -31.09 -29.02 14.30
N ARG A 322 -31.51 -27.78 14.58
CA ARG A 322 -31.11 -26.57 13.83
C ARG A 322 -29.82 -25.93 14.35
N GLY A 323 -29.28 -26.40 15.48
CA GLY A 323 -28.04 -25.88 16.04
C GLY A 323 -26.83 -26.24 15.17
N ASN A 324 -25.89 -25.30 15.00
CA ASN A 324 -24.58 -25.62 14.48
C ASN A 324 -23.72 -26.20 15.62
N PHE A 325 -23.08 -27.34 15.40
CA PHE A 325 -22.32 -28.07 16.43
C PHE A 325 -20.81 -28.03 16.19
N ALA A 326 -20.05 -27.87 17.26
CA ALA A 326 -18.61 -28.16 17.31
C ALA A 326 -18.36 -29.14 18.47
N GLU A 327 -17.59 -30.20 18.24
CA GLU A 327 -17.26 -31.20 19.27
C GLU A 327 -18.50 -31.75 20.02
N LYS A 328 -19.61 -31.97 19.31
CA LYS A 328 -20.93 -32.40 19.84
C LYS A 328 -21.66 -31.39 20.75
N LYS A 329 -21.10 -30.20 20.98
CA LYS A 329 -21.74 -29.11 21.73
C LYS A 329 -22.44 -28.15 20.78
N ILE A 330 -23.58 -27.64 21.21
CA ILE A 330 -24.26 -26.52 20.54
C ILE A 330 -23.33 -25.33 20.66
N ARG A 331 -23.01 -24.61 19.58
CA ARG A 331 -22.20 -23.39 19.70
C ARG A 331 -23.14 -22.27 20.15
N SER A 332 -23.19 -21.89 21.43
CA SER A 332 -24.04 -20.77 21.89
C SER A 332 -23.29 -19.65 22.61
N HIS A 333 -22.12 -19.95 23.20
CA HIS A 333 -21.26 -19.00 23.91
C HIS A 333 -19.78 -19.09 23.43
N THR A 334 -19.08 -17.96 23.29
CA THR A 334 -17.65 -17.87 22.92
C THR A 334 -17.00 -16.53 23.28
N ASN A 335 -15.66 -16.50 23.43
CA ASN A 335 -14.85 -15.30 23.64
C ASN A 335 -14.64 -14.44 22.37
N ARG A 336 -15.16 -14.88 21.21
CA ARG A 336 -14.91 -14.26 19.89
C ARG A 336 -15.00 -12.73 19.88
N PHE A 337 -16.07 -12.15 20.43
CA PHE A 337 -16.28 -10.69 20.39
C PHE A 337 -15.30 -9.92 21.27
N ALA A 338 -14.89 -10.48 22.41
CA ALA A 338 -13.85 -9.91 23.25
C ALA A 338 -12.49 -9.96 22.53
N ASP A 339 -12.18 -11.06 21.84
CA ASP A 339 -10.93 -11.21 21.10
C ASP A 339 -10.88 -10.31 19.86
N LEU A 340 -11.99 -10.13 19.15
CA LEU A 340 -12.13 -9.15 18.06
C LEU A 340 -11.79 -7.73 18.55
N LYS A 341 -12.32 -7.35 19.72
CA LYS A 341 -12.04 -6.02 20.30
C LYS A 341 -10.55 -5.84 20.61
N LYS A 342 -9.89 -6.84 21.21
CA LYS A 342 -8.46 -6.80 21.53
C LYS A 342 -7.60 -6.75 20.26
N LEU A 343 -7.89 -7.62 19.29
CA LEU A 343 -7.11 -7.70 18.06
C LEU A 343 -7.29 -6.45 17.18
N GLY A 344 -8.49 -5.87 17.17
CA GLY A 344 -8.77 -4.62 16.47
C GLY A 344 -7.92 -3.45 16.99
N LEU A 345 -7.73 -3.36 18.32
CA LEU A 345 -6.83 -2.38 18.93
C LEU A 345 -5.38 -2.61 18.50
N LYS A 346 -4.88 -3.86 18.57
CA LYS A 346 -3.51 -4.20 18.17
C LYS A 346 -3.21 -3.84 16.71
N ILE A 347 -4.13 -4.15 15.80
CA ILE A 347 -3.96 -3.82 14.37
C ILE A 347 -3.93 -2.30 14.15
N ALA A 348 -4.69 -1.53 14.94
CA ALA A 348 -4.66 -0.07 14.87
C ALA A 348 -3.31 0.49 15.34
N GLU A 349 -2.75 -0.05 16.42
CA GLU A 349 -1.43 0.32 16.94
C GLU A 349 -0.31 0.03 15.92
N GLU A 350 -0.29 -1.17 15.32
CA GLU A 350 0.70 -1.55 14.29
C GLU A 350 0.66 -0.61 13.07
N LYS A 351 -0.54 -0.16 12.66
CA LYS A 351 -0.68 0.81 11.56
C LYS A 351 -0.07 2.17 11.90
N GLU A 352 -0.23 2.62 13.14
CA GLU A 352 0.36 3.88 13.60
C GLU A 352 1.89 3.78 13.72
N GLU A 353 2.42 2.64 14.19
CA GLU A 353 3.88 2.39 14.20
C GLU A 353 4.49 2.44 12.80
N LYS A 354 3.87 1.78 11.81
CA LYS A 354 4.33 1.84 10.41
C LYS A 354 4.31 3.28 9.87
N ARG A 355 3.32 4.07 10.26
CA ARG A 355 3.24 5.50 9.89
C ARG A 355 4.37 6.29 10.54
N LEU A 356 4.70 6.05 11.79
CA LEU A 356 5.82 6.70 12.48
C LEU A 356 7.17 6.35 11.83
N ALA A 357 7.42 5.07 11.53
CA ALA A 357 8.63 4.61 10.86
C ALA A 357 8.82 5.26 9.47
N PHE A 358 7.72 5.50 8.75
CA PHE A 358 7.76 6.24 7.49
C PHE A 358 8.27 7.68 7.68
N PHE A 359 7.81 8.38 8.72
CA PHE A 359 8.30 9.73 9.02
C PHE A 359 9.75 9.74 9.52
N GLU A 360 10.18 8.74 10.28
CA GLU A 360 11.58 8.60 10.68
C GLU A 360 12.51 8.43 9.47
N LYS A 361 12.09 7.63 8.47
CA LYS A 361 12.83 7.49 7.21
C LYS A 361 12.99 8.82 6.47
N ILE A 362 11.95 9.66 6.45
CA ILE A 362 12.03 11.00 5.85
C ILE A 362 13.07 11.85 6.59
N GLN A 363 13.04 11.84 7.93
CA GLN A 363 14.01 12.59 8.74
C GLN A 363 15.45 12.12 8.51
N GLN A 364 15.68 10.81 8.37
CA GLN A 364 17.02 10.28 8.05
C GLN A 364 17.49 10.75 6.67
N GLN A 365 16.62 10.70 5.66
CA GLN A 365 16.94 11.18 4.31
C GLN A 365 17.28 12.67 4.29
N ASP A 366 16.56 13.49 5.06
CA ASP A 366 16.85 14.92 5.21
C ASP A 366 18.21 15.15 5.90
N ALA A 367 18.52 14.37 6.94
CA ALA A 367 19.80 14.46 7.65
C ALA A 367 20.99 14.03 6.78
N GLU A 368 20.86 12.95 6.01
CA GLU A 368 21.87 12.49 5.05
C GLU A 368 22.14 13.56 3.98
N TRP A 369 21.09 14.22 3.49
CA TRP A 369 21.22 15.30 2.50
C TRP A 369 21.97 16.51 3.05
N GLU A 370 21.71 16.94 4.28
CA GLU A 370 22.43 18.09 4.88
C GLU A 370 23.93 17.80 5.05
N ILE A 371 24.30 16.57 5.41
CA ILE A 371 25.71 16.14 5.48
C ILE A 371 26.35 16.18 4.08
N GLU A 372 25.67 15.64 3.07
CA GLU A 372 26.16 15.66 1.69
C GLU A 372 26.35 17.09 1.18
N LYS A 373 25.39 17.97 1.43
CA LYS A 373 25.44 19.38 1.07
C LYS A 373 26.66 20.07 1.67
N SER A 374 26.90 19.87 2.98
CA SER A 374 28.07 20.42 3.66
C SER A 374 29.40 19.94 3.06
N ASN A 375 29.49 18.65 2.72
CA ASN A 375 30.68 18.10 2.07
C ASN A 375 30.96 18.73 0.69
N ARG A 376 29.90 18.96 -0.10
CA ARG A 376 30.01 19.60 -1.42
C ARG A 376 30.43 21.07 -1.31
N GLU A 377 29.86 21.83 -0.35
CA GLU A 377 30.29 23.21 -0.08
C GLU A 377 31.76 23.29 0.35
N ALA A 378 32.20 22.39 1.22
CA ALA A 378 33.59 22.32 1.66
C ALA A 378 34.56 22.00 0.50
N TYR A 379 34.15 21.14 -0.44
CA TYR A 379 34.93 20.83 -1.64
C TYR A 379 35.13 22.06 -2.53
N LEU A 380 34.07 22.86 -2.76
CA LEU A 380 34.16 24.07 -3.57
C LEU A 380 35.12 25.10 -2.97
N GLU A 381 35.04 25.34 -1.65
CA GLU A 381 35.95 26.28 -0.99
C GLU A 381 37.39 25.75 -1.02
N LYS A 382 37.58 24.44 -0.85
CA LYS A 382 38.91 23.80 -0.98
C LYS A 382 39.50 24.03 -2.38
N SER A 383 38.73 23.82 -3.44
CA SER A 383 39.18 24.01 -4.84
C SER A 383 39.63 25.46 -5.08
N LYS A 384 38.81 26.43 -4.65
CA LYS A 384 39.12 27.85 -4.72
C LYS A 384 40.41 28.20 -3.97
N MET A 385 40.57 27.71 -2.74
CA MET A 385 41.77 27.96 -1.93
C MET A 385 43.01 27.30 -2.51
N GLN A 386 42.90 26.06 -3.03
CA GLN A 386 44.01 25.36 -3.69
C GLN A 386 44.55 26.16 -4.88
N ARG A 387 43.68 26.73 -5.71
CA ARG A 387 44.09 27.61 -6.82
C ARG A 387 44.90 28.81 -6.33
N TYR A 388 44.40 29.53 -5.33
CA TYR A 388 45.12 30.69 -4.77
C TYR A 388 46.49 30.30 -4.23
N ASN A 389 46.53 29.23 -3.43
CA ASN A 389 47.77 28.72 -2.85
C ASN A 389 48.79 28.33 -3.94
N MET A 390 48.37 27.61 -4.99
CA MET A 390 49.24 27.24 -6.12
C MET A 390 49.83 28.47 -6.81
N LEU A 391 49.03 29.49 -7.08
CA LEU A 391 49.47 30.71 -7.77
C LEU A 391 50.39 31.59 -6.91
N ASP A 392 50.23 31.57 -5.59
CA ASP A 392 51.05 32.32 -4.64
C ASP A 392 52.38 31.63 -4.31
N SER A 393 52.45 30.31 -4.50
CA SER A 393 53.60 29.49 -4.09
C SER A 393 54.30 28.78 -5.25
N ILE A 394 54.20 29.31 -6.48
CA ILE A 394 54.83 28.75 -7.70
C ILE A 394 56.30 28.31 -7.49
N PRO A 395 57.19 29.08 -6.83
CA PRO A 395 58.59 28.69 -6.65
C PRO A 395 58.79 27.38 -5.87
N TYR A 396 57.78 26.93 -5.11
CA TYR A 396 57.83 25.74 -4.27
C TYR A 396 57.09 24.54 -4.87
N GLN A 397 56.55 24.66 -6.09
CA GLN A 397 55.82 23.59 -6.77
C GLN A 397 56.75 22.70 -7.59
N LEU A 398 56.29 21.49 -7.95
CA LEU A 398 57.03 20.65 -8.89
C LEU A 398 57.15 21.35 -10.24
N ASN A 399 58.29 21.16 -10.92
CA ASN A 399 58.56 21.80 -12.21
C ASN A 399 58.34 23.33 -12.20
N ALA A 400 58.67 24.01 -11.09
CA ALA A 400 58.37 25.42 -10.82
C ALA A 400 58.70 26.38 -11.99
N ASN A 401 59.83 26.17 -12.68
CA ASN A 401 60.22 26.99 -13.83
C ASN A 401 59.24 26.84 -15.01
N LEU A 402 58.83 25.61 -15.31
CA LEU A 402 57.82 25.34 -16.34
C LEU A 402 56.47 25.94 -15.92
N LEU A 403 56.03 25.72 -14.68
CA LEU A 403 54.80 26.30 -14.15
C LEU A 403 54.81 27.83 -14.27
N ALA A 404 55.89 28.49 -13.86
CA ALA A 404 56.02 29.94 -13.93
C ALA A 404 55.90 30.48 -15.36
N LYS A 405 56.47 29.77 -16.34
CA LYS A 405 56.38 30.14 -17.77
C LYS A 405 54.97 29.96 -18.33
N VAL A 406 54.31 28.84 -18.01
CA VAL A 406 52.91 28.58 -18.39
C VAL A 406 51.99 29.64 -17.79
N ILE A 407 52.09 29.89 -16.48
CA ILE A 407 51.31 30.92 -15.79
C ILE A 407 51.62 32.31 -16.33
N GLY A 408 52.88 32.62 -16.64
CA GLY A 408 53.29 33.88 -17.27
C GLY A 408 52.63 34.09 -18.63
N ASN A 409 52.61 33.06 -19.47
CA ASN A 409 51.96 33.09 -20.79
C ASN A 409 50.43 33.27 -20.70
N LEU A 410 49.82 32.78 -19.61
CA LEU A 410 48.40 33.00 -19.30
C LEU A 410 48.09 34.38 -18.68
N GLY A 411 49.08 35.26 -18.50
CA GLY A 411 48.89 36.62 -17.97
C GLY A 411 49.47 36.86 -16.58
N GLY A 412 49.99 35.82 -15.94
CA GLY A 412 50.62 35.86 -14.62
C GLY A 412 49.66 35.68 -13.45
N SER A 413 50.20 35.26 -12.28
CA SER A 413 49.42 34.92 -11.09
C SER A 413 48.46 36.00 -10.64
N GLN A 414 48.86 37.28 -10.70
CA GLN A 414 48.04 38.39 -10.22
C GLN A 414 46.81 38.64 -11.08
N ALA A 415 46.90 38.42 -12.39
CA ALA A 415 45.75 38.56 -13.30
C ALA A 415 44.78 37.39 -13.09
N LEU A 416 45.30 36.15 -13.03
CA LEU A 416 44.48 34.94 -12.86
C LEU A 416 43.73 34.91 -11.51
N LYS A 417 44.34 35.40 -10.42
CA LYS A 417 43.68 35.50 -9.11
C LYS A 417 42.48 36.45 -9.07
N LYS A 418 42.43 37.44 -9.98
CA LYS A 418 41.35 38.43 -10.08
C LYS A 418 40.19 37.96 -10.95
N VAL A 419 40.25 36.75 -11.50
CA VAL A 419 39.16 36.17 -12.26
C VAL A 419 38.10 35.67 -11.28
N GLU A 420 36.89 36.23 -11.37
CA GLU A 420 35.75 35.90 -10.52
C GLU A 420 34.56 35.35 -11.31
N LYS A 421 34.45 35.75 -12.58
CA LYS A 421 33.38 35.34 -13.49
C LYS A 421 33.95 35.12 -14.88
N THR A 422 33.40 34.13 -15.59
CA THR A 422 33.77 33.86 -16.98
C THR A 422 32.54 33.51 -17.80
N HIS A 423 32.58 33.88 -19.08
CA HIS A 423 31.55 33.52 -20.05
C HIS A 423 32.22 33.15 -21.38
N LEU A 424 31.84 32.00 -21.91
CA LEU A 424 32.30 31.47 -23.19
C LEU A 424 31.09 31.21 -24.08
N PHE A 425 31.16 31.68 -25.32
CA PHE A 425 30.23 31.28 -26.38
C PHE A 425 31.01 30.64 -27.52
N SER A 426 30.60 29.42 -27.86
CA SER A 426 31.30 28.56 -28.80
C SER A 426 30.37 28.01 -29.87
N LYS A 427 30.87 27.94 -31.11
CA LYS A 427 30.26 27.16 -32.19
C LYS A 427 30.93 25.80 -32.29
N LEU A 428 30.13 24.76 -32.39
CA LEU A 428 30.62 23.40 -32.60
C LEU A 428 30.45 22.99 -34.06
N SER A 429 31.47 22.37 -34.62
CA SER A 429 31.47 21.75 -35.94
C SER A 429 31.74 20.27 -35.78
N ILE A 430 30.71 19.43 -35.97
CA ILE A 430 30.83 17.97 -35.93
C ILE A 430 31.01 17.46 -37.36
N GLU A 431 31.94 16.53 -37.54
CA GLU A 431 32.17 15.90 -38.84
C GLU A 431 30.88 15.23 -39.37
N GLY A 432 30.55 15.47 -40.65
CA GLY A 432 29.34 14.92 -41.28
C GLY A 432 28.00 15.58 -40.88
N ASN A 433 27.96 16.49 -39.90
CA ASN A 433 26.74 17.18 -39.48
C ASN A 433 26.72 18.65 -39.94
N LYS A 434 25.62 19.07 -40.59
CA LYS A 434 25.42 20.47 -41.03
C LYS A 434 24.52 21.29 -40.11
N ILE A 435 23.96 20.68 -39.05
CA ILE A 435 23.10 21.37 -38.10
C ILE A 435 23.96 22.31 -37.24
N PRO A 436 23.63 23.60 -37.14
CA PRO A 436 24.37 24.53 -36.30
C PRO A 436 24.20 24.14 -34.82
N GLN A 437 25.33 23.95 -34.14
CA GLN A 437 25.38 23.63 -32.73
C GLN A 437 26.19 24.68 -31.98
N THR A 438 25.67 25.10 -30.83
CA THR A 438 26.31 26.13 -30.00
C THR A 438 26.36 25.70 -28.55
N GLU A 439 27.45 26.04 -27.88
CA GLU A 439 27.59 25.93 -26.44
C GLU A 439 27.79 27.32 -25.84
N GLU A 440 27.00 27.62 -24.81
CA GLU A 440 27.14 28.82 -24.01
C GLU A 440 27.44 28.38 -22.58
N LYS A 441 28.56 28.86 -22.01
CA LYS A 441 29.07 28.42 -20.71
C LYS A 441 29.33 29.62 -19.83
N TRP A 442 28.88 29.57 -18.57
CA TRP A 442 29.14 30.57 -17.54
C TRP A 442 29.70 29.90 -16.32
N ALA A 443 30.67 30.53 -15.67
CA ALA A 443 31.20 30.04 -14.41
C ALA A 443 31.52 31.17 -13.44
N THR A 444 31.41 30.86 -12.16
CA THR A 444 31.98 31.59 -11.02
C THR A 444 32.78 30.60 -10.18
N ASN A 445 33.44 31.07 -9.11
CA ASN A 445 34.16 30.18 -8.19
C ASN A 445 33.27 29.17 -7.45
N THR A 446 31.94 29.25 -7.57
CA THR A 446 30.99 28.34 -6.89
C THR A 446 29.88 27.80 -7.80
N ASN A 447 29.72 28.35 -9.01
CA ASN A 447 28.60 28.05 -9.88
C ASN A 447 29.07 27.81 -11.32
N TYR A 448 28.33 26.96 -12.03
CA TYR A 448 28.56 26.64 -13.42
C TYR A 448 27.22 26.50 -14.14
N LEU A 449 27.14 27.01 -15.37
CA LEU A 449 26.01 26.78 -16.26
C LEU A 449 26.56 26.43 -17.63
N LEU A 450 26.05 25.34 -18.18
CA LEU A 450 26.19 24.97 -19.57
C LEU A 450 24.82 25.02 -20.22
N ARG A 451 24.77 25.63 -21.40
CA ARG A 451 23.64 25.55 -22.31
C ARG A 451 24.13 25.06 -23.67
N LYS A 452 23.73 23.85 -24.06
CA LYS A 452 23.97 23.30 -25.40
C LYS A 452 22.69 23.44 -26.23
N LYS A 453 22.83 23.82 -27.50
CA LYS A 453 21.70 23.88 -28.45
C LYS A 453 21.96 22.94 -29.62
N MET A 454 21.20 21.84 -29.71
CA MET A 454 21.31 20.83 -30.77
C MET A 454 19.97 20.11 -31.02
N PRO A 455 19.28 20.33 -32.14
CA PRO A 455 18.33 21.45 -32.35
C PRO A 455 17.54 21.96 -31.12
N GLU A 456 17.38 21.13 -30.09
CA GLU A 456 16.71 21.45 -28.81
C GLU A 456 17.74 21.83 -27.73
N SER A 457 17.30 22.34 -26.57
CA SER A 457 18.23 22.83 -25.55
C SER A 457 18.53 21.76 -24.50
N TYR A 458 19.79 21.67 -24.11
CA TYR A 458 20.27 20.88 -22.98
C TYR A 458 20.97 21.81 -21.99
N TYR A 459 20.70 21.61 -20.70
CA TYR A 459 21.25 22.42 -19.62
C TYR A 459 21.94 21.55 -18.57
N GLU A 460 23.07 22.03 -18.06
CA GLU A 460 23.67 21.54 -16.82
C GLU A 460 23.94 22.74 -15.92
N ILE A 461 23.53 22.64 -14.67
CA ILE A 461 23.66 23.71 -13.67
C ILE A 461 24.35 23.15 -12.45
N VAL A 462 25.35 23.88 -11.96
CA VAL A 462 25.90 23.76 -10.61
C VAL A 462 25.65 25.10 -9.91
N ASN A 463 24.98 25.04 -8.76
CA ASN A 463 24.71 26.18 -7.89
C ASN A 463 25.17 25.84 -6.46
N GLY A 464 26.43 26.15 -6.15
CA GLY A 464 27.03 25.69 -4.91
C GLY A 464 27.00 24.15 -4.80
N ALA A 465 26.43 23.62 -3.72
CA ALA A 465 26.32 22.18 -3.50
C ALA A 465 25.30 21.46 -4.38
N GLU A 466 24.41 22.18 -5.04
CA GLU A 466 23.35 21.57 -5.84
C GLU A 466 23.71 21.54 -7.31
N ALA A 467 23.28 20.49 -8.02
CA ALA A 467 23.43 20.43 -9.46
C ALA A 467 22.28 19.69 -10.12
N TRP A 468 21.95 20.13 -11.34
CA TRP A 468 20.84 19.59 -12.12
C TRP A 468 21.16 19.55 -13.61
N SER A 469 20.47 18.67 -14.32
CA SER A 469 20.41 18.66 -15.78
C SER A 469 18.97 18.74 -16.29
N HIS A 470 18.82 19.21 -17.52
CA HIS A 470 17.53 19.25 -18.22
C HIS A 470 17.75 19.07 -19.73
N ASP A 471 16.93 18.24 -20.36
CA ASP A 471 16.94 17.98 -21.80
C ASP A 471 15.53 18.21 -22.38
N ASP A 472 15.41 19.15 -23.31
CA ASP A 472 14.15 19.48 -23.98
C ASP A 472 13.58 18.30 -24.82
N ARG A 473 14.40 17.28 -25.15
CA ARG A 473 14.02 16.09 -25.95
C ARG A 473 13.10 15.12 -25.21
N GLU A 474 13.10 15.15 -23.88
CA GLU A 474 12.22 14.29 -23.09
C GLU A 474 10.79 14.82 -23.15
N SER A 475 9.97 14.33 -24.09
CA SER A 475 8.57 14.76 -24.22
C SER A 475 7.64 13.99 -23.26
N GLY A 476 6.88 14.71 -22.42
CA GLY A 476 5.83 14.16 -21.55
C GLY A 476 5.79 14.77 -20.14
N VAL A 477 4.95 14.20 -19.25
CA VAL A 477 4.81 14.58 -17.81
C VAL A 477 6.12 14.40 -17.00
N ASN A 478 7.15 13.83 -17.63
CA ASN A 478 8.46 13.52 -17.07
C ASN A 478 9.59 14.47 -17.51
N ALA A 479 9.33 15.49 -18.33
CA ALA A 479 10.30 16.55 -18.65
C ALA A 479 10.61 17.40 -17.41
N LYS A 480 11.43 16.87 -16.49
CA LYS A 480 11.74 17.49 -15.21
C LYS A 480 13.24 17.56 -15.04
N TRP A 481 13.73 18.74 -14.67
CA TRP A 481 15.05 18.96 -14.10
C TRP A 481 15.46 17.82 -13.16
N ALA A 482 16.45 17.03 -13.56
CA ALA A 482 16.97 15.90 -12.80
C ALA A 482 18.08 16.38 -11.86
N LYS A 483 18.03 16.00 -10.58
CA LYS A 483 19.12 16.27 -9.63
C LYS A 483 20.28 15.33 -9.93
N LEU A 484 21.48 15.86 -10.05
CA LEU A 484 22.67 15.08 -10.38
C LEU A 484 23.19 14.30 -9.18
N THR A 485 23.73 13.11 -9.46
CA THR A 485 24.38 12.26 -8.45
C THR A 485 25.65 12.93 -7.92
N SER A 486 26.19 12.46 -6.79
CA SER A 486 27.45 12.98 -6.24
C SER A 486 28.64 12.78 -7.20
N TYR A 487 28.61 11.72 -7.99
CA TYR A 487 29.62 11.44 -9.03
C TYR A 487 29.57 12.49 -10.14
N ASP A 488 28.38 12.71 -10.70
CA ASP A 488 28.18 13.69 -11.79
C ASP A 488 28.46 15.12 -11.31
N TYR A 489 28.04 15.45 -10.08
CA TYR A 489 28.38 16.71 -9.43
C TYR A 489 29.89 16.92 -9.38
N SER A 490 30.65 15.91 -8.94
CA SER A 490 32.11 16.00 -8.82
C SER A 490 32.75 16.26 -10.18
N ASN A 491 32.28 15.56 -11.23
CA ASN A 491 32.77 15.74 -12.59
C ASN A 491 32.50 17.14 -13.16
N LEU A 492 31.34 17.74 -12.85
CA LEU A 492 30.97 19.08 -13.32
C LEU A 492 31.63 20.19 -12.51
N SER A 493 31.77 19.98 -11.20
CA SER A 493 32.31 20.97 -10.28
C SER A 493 33.75 21.38 -10.60
N LYS A 494 34.53 20.59 -11.35
CA LYS A 494 35.86 21.00 -11.87
C LYS A 494 35.80 22.26 -12.73
N ASN A 495 34.66 22.57 -13.34
CA ASN A 495 34.46 23.76 -14.17
C ASN A 495 34.23 25.04 -13.36
N VAL A 496 34.10 24.94 -12.02
CA VAL A 496 34.07 26.13 -11.14
C VAL A 496 35.48 26.71 -10.91
N ASP A 497 36.54 25.93 -11.19
CA ASP A 497 37.88 26.50 -11.30
C ASP A 497 37.98 27.25 -12.63
N LEU A 498 37.96 28.58 -12.53
CA LEU A 498 37.95 29.49 -13.67
C LEU A 498 39.22 29.41 -14.55
N ILE A 499 40.34 28.90 -14.04
CA ILE A 499 41.55 28.68 -14.87
C ILE A 499 41.33 27.43 -15.72
N ASN A 500 40.96 26.33 -15.08
CA ASN A 500 40.59 25.09 -15.77
C ASN A 500 39.47 25.35 -16.80
N PHE A 501 38.45 26.13 -16.44
CA PHE A 501 37.37 26.49 -17.36
C PHE A 501 37.84 27.23 -18.62
N LEU A 502 38.81 28.14 -18.50
CA LEU A 502 39.32 28.94 -19.63
C LEU A 502 40.34 28.17 -20.49
N THR A 503 41.17 27.32 -19.89
CA THR A 503 42.36 26.77 -20.56
C THR A 503 42.49 25.25 -20.50
N ASP A 504 41.60 24.58 -19.75
CA ASP A 504 41.68 23.16 -19.37
C ASP A 504 42.93 22.78 -18.57
N LEU A 505 43.63 23.78 -18.00
CA LEU A 505 44.78 23.56 -17.13
C LEU A 505 44.33 23.17 -15.72
N ARG A 506 44.54 21.89 -15.38
CA ARG A 506 44.27 21.32 -14.05
C ARG A 506 45.41 21.61 -13.06
N LEU A 507 45.38 22.81 -12.47
CA LEU A 507 46.36 23.22 -11.44
C LEU A 507 46.29 22.35 -10.18
N ASP A 508 45.11 21.82 -9.85
CA ASP A 508 44.90 20.89 -8.74
C ASP A 508 45.69 19.58 -8.89
N LEU A 509 45.99 19.19 -10.13
CA LEU A 509 46.79 17.99 -10.43
C LEU A 509 48.28 18.30 -10.64
N TRP A 510 48.70 19.57 -10.65
CA TRP A 510 50.03 19.97 -11.12
C TRP A 510 51.18 19.22 -10.42
N ASN A 511 51.12 19.14 -9.10
CA ASN A 511 52.16 18.49 -8.29
C ASN A 511 52.09 16.95 -8.30
N ASN A 512 51.08 16.38 -8.95
CA ASN A 512 51.00 14.94 -9.16
C ASN A 512 51.60 14.55 -10.52
N PHE A 513 51.85 15.51 -11.41
CA PHE A 513 52.45 15.23 -12.71
C PHE A 513 53.94 14.91 -12.60
N GLU A 514 54.32 13.80 -13.20
CA GLU A 514 55.69 13.45 -13.53
C GLU A 514 56.06 14.09 -14.88
N LEU A 515 57.25 14.70 -14.96
CA LEU A 515 57.79 15.23 -16.21
C LEU A 515 58.54 14.13 -16.95
N LEU A 516 57.99 13.70 -18.07
CA LEU A 516 58.55 12.70 -18.95
C LEU A 516 59.53 13.32 -19.96
N PRO A 517 60.35 12.51 -20.67
CA PRO A 517 61.24 13.01 -21.71
C PRO A 517 60.51 13.82 -22.77
N ASP A 518 61.22 14.78 -23.35
CA ASP A 518 60.68 15.65 -24.39
C ASP A 518 60.18 14.84 -25.59
N GLU A 519 59.01 15.21 -26.11
CA GLU A 519 58.35 14.51 -27.20
C GLU A 519 58.04 15.46 -28.36
N MET A 520 58.25 14.99 -29.59
CA MET A 520 57.72 15.65 -30.78
C MET A 520 56.25 15.25 -30.95
N TYR A 521 55.34 16.15 -30.59
CA TYR A 521 53.91 15.91 -30.60
C TYR A 521 53.20 16.92 -31.50
N GLU A 522 52.36 16.46 -32.43
CA GLU A 522 51.68 17.30 -33.44
C GLU A 522 52.65 18.26 -34.17
N GLY A 523 53.86 17.78 -34.46
CA GLY A 523 54.92 18.53 -35.15
C GLY A 523 55.65 19.58 -34.30
N ARG A 524 55.43 19.61 -32.98
CA ARG A 524 56.06 20.56 -32.05
C ARG A 524 56.85 19.84 -30.97
N LEU A 525 57.99 20.39 -30.59
CA LEU A 525 58.74 19.89 -29.43
C LEU A 525 58.01 20.32 -28.15
N CYS A 526 57.56 19.35 -27.35
CA CYS A 526 56.74 19.59 -26.17
C CYS A 526 57.40 19.06 -24.89
N TYR A 527 57.12 19.72 -23.76
CA TYR A 527 57.18 19.08 -22.45
C TYR A 527 56.00 18.11 -22.32
N HIS A 528 56.26 16.91 -21.81
CA HIS A 528 55.23 15.90 -21.57
C HIS A 528 55.08 15.64 -20.07
N LEU A 529 53.88 15.92 -19.54
CA LEU A 529 53.52 15.68 -18.15
C LEU A 529 52.54 14.51 -18.09
N ASN A 530 52.79 13.52 -17.21
CA ASN A 530 51.88 12.38 -16.98
C ASN A 530 51.48 12.29 -15.50
N TYR A 531 50.21 11.95 -15.23
CA TYR A 531 49.76 11.53 -13.91
C TYR A 531 48.82 10.33 -14.02
N PHE A 532 49.22 9.21 -13.41
CA PHE A 532 48.45 7.97 -13.36
C PHE A 532 47.84 7.74 -11.98
N GLU A 533 46.54 7.99 -11.83
CA GLU A 533 45.76 7.74 -10.62
C GLU A 533 45.38 6.27 -10.50
N LYS A 534 45.55 5.71 -9.29
CA LYS A 534 45.17 4.34 -8.93
C LYS A 534 44.11 4.34 -7.84
N THR A 535 43.23 3.35 -7.84
CA THR A 535 42.21 3.13 -6.82
C THR A 535 42.23 1.68 -6.31
N LEU A 536 41.48 1.38 -5.25
CA LEU A 536 41.30 0.02 -4.76
C LEU A 536 40.01 -0.58 -5.33
N SER A 537 40.08 -1.81 -5.84
CA SER A 537 38.90 -2.58 -6.23
C SER A 537 38.15 -3.11 -5.00
N SER A 538 36.94 -3.66 -5.21
CA SER A 538 36.16 -4.33 -4.16
C SER A 538 36.89 -5.51 -3.49
N GLY A 539 37.92 -6.06 -4.15
CA GLY A 539 38.81 -7.07 -3.59
C GLY A 539 40.10 -6.51 -2.97
N ASN A 540 40.16 -5.20 -2.64
CA ASN A 540 41.34 -4.50 -2.12
C ASN A 540 42.59 -4.59 -3.00
N ARG A 541 42.43 -4.75 -4.31
CA ARG A 541 43.56 -4.72 -5.25
C ARG A 541 43.71 -3.32 -5.82
N THR A 542 44.94 -2.83 -5.91
CA THR A 542 45.22 -1.57 -6.62
C THR A 542 44.97 -1.77 -8.10
N ILE A 543 44.05 -0.98 -8.66
CA ILE A 543 43.67 -0.97 -10.07
C ILE A 543 43.85 0.43 -10.67
N PRO A 544 44.09 0.55 -11.99
CA PRO A 544 44.01 1.82 -12.70
C PRO A 544 42.69 2.55 -12.47
N LYS A 545 42.74 3.88 -12.33
CA LYS A 545 41.54 4.72 -12.27
C LYS A 545 41.51 5.74 -13.41
N THR A 546 42.56 6.58 -13.52
CA THR A 546 42.61 7.60 -14.56
C THR A 546 44.05 7.91 -14.93
N ASP A 547 44.33 8.05 -16.22
CA ASP A 547 45.63 8.45 -16.77
C ASP A 547 45.48 9.82 -17.44
N TYR A 548 46.33 10.77 -17.06
CA TYR A 548 46.32 12.14 -17.56
C TYR A 548 47.63 12.46 -18.26
N HIS A 549 47.55 12.99 -19.48
CA HIS A 549 48.69 13.49 -20.22
C HIS A 549 48.49 14.96 -20.57
N VAL A 550 49.52 15.78 -20.41
CA VAL A 550 49.52 17.20 -20.80
C VAL A 550 50.78 17.49 -21.61
N PHE A 551 50.59 18.04 -22.79
CA PHE A 551 51.67 18.41 -23.71
C PHE A 551 51.76 19.93 -23.81
N ILE A 552 52.93 20.49 -23.52
CA ILE A 552 53.15 21.94 -23.47
C ILE A 552 54.28 22.32 -24.42
N ASP A 553 54.00 23.24 -25.34
CA ASP A 553 54.97 23.74 -26.33
C ASP A 553 56.20 24.34 -25.64
N LYS A 554 57.40 23.92 -26.05
CA LYS A 554 58.66 24.44 -25.49
C LYS A 554 58.98 25.87 -25.91
N GLU A 555 58.49 26.32 -27.05
CA GLU A 555 58.79 27.65 -27.58
C GLU A 555 57.86 28.70 -26.94
N ASN A 556 56.56 28.41 -26.95
CA ASN A 556 55.53 29.39 -26.57
C ASN A 556 54.86 29.11 -25.22
N PHE A 557 55.14 27.96 -24.59
CA PHE A 557 54.54 27.53 -23.32
C PHE A 557 53.00 27.48 -23.34
N ASN A 558 52.42 27.26 -24.53
CA ASN A 558 51.00 26.98 -24.72
C ASN A 558 50.74 25.49 -24.47
N ILE A 559 49.57 25.16 -23.94
CA ILE A 559 49.11 23.77 -23.91
C ILE A 559 48.79 23.37 -25.35
N VAL A 560 49.42 22.31 -25.84
CA VAL A 560 49.20 21.76 -27.18
C VAL A 560 48.07 20.75 -27.13
N SER A 561 48.13 19.84 -26.15
CA SER A 561 47.16 18.77 -26.00
C SER A 561 46.96 18.39 -24.54
N THR A 562 45.75 17.95 -24.20
CA THR A 562 45.44 17.22 -22.98
C THR A 562 44.75 15.92 -23.36
N GLU A 563 45.21 14.82 -22.76
CA GLU A 563 44.60 13.50 -22.94
C GLU A 563 44.20 12.94 -21.58
N LYS A 564 43.08 12.24 -21.55
CA LYS A 564 42.53 11.61 -20.36
C LYS A 564 42.01 10.23 -20.73
N THR A 565 42.49 9.20 -20.03
CA THR A 565 41.97 7.83 -20.13
C THR A 565 41.36 7.43 -18.79
N GLU A 566 40.09 7.03 -18.77
CA GLU A 566 39.45 6.46 -17.57
C GLU A 566 39.37 4.94 -17.66
N PHE A 567 39.48 4.31 -16.50
CA PHE A 567 39.44 2.86 -16.36
C PHE A 567 38.33 2.45 -15.40
N ASP A 568 37.40 1.64 -15.88
CA ASP A 568 36.41 0.97 -15.06
C ASP A 568 36.86 -0.45 -14.74
N ASN A 569 37.05 -0.72 -13.44
CA ASN A 569 37.59 -2.00 -12.95
C ASN A 569 38.92 -2.41 -13.62
N GLY A 570 39.75 -1.44 -14.01
CA GLY A 570 41.03 -1.66 -14.65
C GLY A 570 40.98 -1.83 -16.17
N ASN A 571 39.80 -1.79 -16.80
CA ASN A 571 39.65 -1.78 -18.25
C ASN A 571 39.39 -0.36 -18.74
N LYS A 572 40.00 0.05 -19.87
CA LYS A 572 39.73 1.34 -20.50
C LYS A 572 38.23 1.47 -20.79
N SER A 573 37.59 2.50 -20.24
CA SER A 573 36.17 2.78 -20.45
C SER A 573 35.90 4.07 -21.21
N PHE A 574 36.82 5.03 -21.14
CA PHE A 574 36.69 6.32 -21.79
C PHE A 574 38.06 6.89 -22.15
N PHE A 575 38.16 7.53 -23.30
CA PHE A 575 39.31 8.34 -23.68
C PHE A 575 38.85 9.68 -24.26
N GLU A 576 39.51 10.76 -23.84
CA GLU A 576 39.30 12.11 -24.36
C GLU A 576 40.65 12.73 -24.69
N ARG A 577 40.81 13.22 -25.91
CA ARG A 577 41.91 14.06 -26.36
C ARG A 577 41.39 15.41 -26.81
N LYS A 578 42.07 16.48 -26.39
CA LYS A 578 41.79 17.85 -26.81
C LYS A 578 43.04 18.49 -27.38
N LEU A 579 42.99 18.91 -28.63
CA LEU A 579 44.05 19.64 -29.30
C LEU A 579 43.72 21.13 -29.31
N PHE A 580 44.59 21.94 -28.70
CA PHE A 580 44.38 23.37 -28.52
C PHE A 580 45.11 24.18 -29.57
N GLY A 581 44.42 25.17 -30.16
CA GLY A 581 44.96 26.03 -31.20
C GLY A 581 44.36 27.44 -31.18
N ASP A 582 44.85 28.27 -32.10
CA ASP A 582 44.42 29.67 -32.24
C ASP A 582 44.45 30.43 -30.91
N TYR A 583 45.64 30.49 -30.31
CA TYR A 583 45.85 31.18 -29.04
C TYR A 583 45.80 32.70 -29.25
N ARG A 584 44.86 33.38 -28.57
CA ARG A 584 44.67 34.83 -28.71
C ARG A 584 44.79 35.55 -27.36
N PRO A 585 45.35 36.78 -27.34
CA PRO A 585 45.49 37.55 -26.12
C PRO A 585 44.15 38.07 -25.59
N VAL A 586 43.96 38.04 -24.27
CA VAL A 586 42.79 38.58 -23.58
C VAL A 586 43.22 39.74 -22.68
N ALA A 587 42.70 40.93 -22.96
CA ALA A 587 43.11 42.16 -22.28
C ALA A 587 42.89 42.10 -20.75
N ALA A 588 41.77 41.52 -20.30
CA ALA A 588 41.45 41.34 -18.88
C ALA A 588 42.42 40.39 -18.14
N LEU A 589 43.18 39.58 -18.87
CA LEU A 589 44.23 38.70 -18.36
C LEU A 589 45.63 39.26 -18.62
N ASN A 590 45.80 40.59 -18.60
CA ASN A 590 47.10 41.22 -18.89
C ASN A 590 47.70 40.75 -20.23
N SER A 591 46.85 40.62 -21.25
CA SER A 591 47.18 40.09 -22.58
C SER A 591 47.69 38.63 -22.60
N GLY A 592 47.40 37.87 -21.54
CA GLY A 592 47.59 36.42 -21.51
C GLY A 592 46.82 35.72 -22.62
N LYS A 593 47.38 34.65 -23.15
CA LYS A 593 46.84 33.95 -24.34
C LYS A 593 45.99 32.75 -23.93
N ILE A 594 44.80 32.62 -24.52
CA ILE A 594 43.90 31.47 -24.33
C ILE A 594 43.55 30.82 -25.66
N PRO A 595 43.22 29.52 -25.69
CA PRO A 595 42.86 28.84 -26.93
C PRO A 595 41.46 29.26 -27.40
N HIS A 596 41.32 29.60 -28.68
CA HIS A 596 40.03 29.85 -29.33
C HIS A 596 39.54 28.71 -30.22
N LYS A 597 40.44 27.76 -30.55
CA LYS A 597 40.11 26.58 -31.34
C LYS A 597 40.48 25.33 -30.54
N ILE A 598 39.54 24.39 -30.40
CA ILE A 598 39.79 23.12 -29.72
C ILE A 598 39.22 22.00 -30.59
N ASN A 599 40.04 21.01 -30.95
CA ASN A 599 39.57 19.79 -31.59
C ASN A 599 39.45 18.70 -30.53
N TYR A 600 38.28 18.11 -30.41
CA TYR A 600 37.97 17.04 -29.48
C TYR A 600 37.96 15.71 -30.22
N GLU A 601 38.54 14.71 -29.57
CA GLU A 601 38.43 13.30 -29.92
C GLU A 601 38.03 12.53 -28.67
N ILE A 602 36.87 11.88 -28.75
CA ILE A 602 36.30 11.14 -27.64
C ILE A 602 36.05 9.72 -28.11
N GLU A 603 36.53 8.74 -27.35
CA GLU A 603 36.27 7.32 -27.55
C GLU A 603 35.58 6.80 -26.30
N ASP A 604 34.33 6.37 -26.45
CA ASP A 604 33.53 5.79 -25.37
C ASP A 604 32.84 4.49 -25.84
N PHE A 605 31.95 3.91 -25.02
CA PHE A 605 31.21 2.70 -25.37
C PHE A 605 30.40 2.81 -26.68
N ASN A 606 30.02 4.02 -27.09
CA ASN A 606 29.23 4.27 -28.29
C ASN A 606 30.09 4.52 -29.53
N GLY A 607 31.43 4.52 -29.41
CA GLY A 607 32.38 4.68 -30.49
C GLY A 607 33.17 5.99 -30.44
N GLU A 608 33.77 6.36 -31.57
CA GLU A 608 34.59 7.56 -31.71
C GLU A 608 33.75 8.78 -32.14
N THR A 609 33.94 9.90 -31.45
CA THR A 609 33.32 11.19 -31.76
C THR A 609 34.40 12.25 -31.96
N LEU A 610 34.41 12.87 -33.14
CA LEU A 610 35.32 13.95 -33.51
C LEU A 610 34.54 15.25 -33.74
N TYR A 611 34.93 16.33 -33.06
CA TYR A 611 34.34 17.65 -33.30
C TYR A 611 35.29 18.79 -32.97
N GLN A 612 35.02 19.96 -33.57
CA GLN A 612 35.78 21.18 -33.34
C GLN A 612 34.93 22.22 -32.61
N GLU A 613 35.44 22.76 -31.51
CA GLU A 613 34.94 23.95 -30.84
C GLU A 613 35.68 25.19 -31.34
N THR A 614 34.92 26.21 -31.74
CA THR A 614 35.44 27.55 -32.04
C THR A 614 34.82 28.55 -31.07
N ARG A 615 35.63 29.09 -30.17
CA ARG A 615 35.22 30.08 -29.17
C ARG A 615 35.14 31.46 -29.82
N GLU A 616 33.93 31.88 -30.13
CA GLU A 616 33.68 33.19 -30.75
C GLU A 616 33.75 34.32 -29.73
N LYS A 617 33.33 34.05 -28.49
CA LYS A 617 33.33 35.02 -27.41
C LYS A 617 33.99 34.45 -26.17
N VAL A 618 34.94 35.22 -25.61
CA VAL A 618 35.53 34.93 -24.30
C VAL A 618 35.50 36.20 -23.47
N GLU A 619 34.74 36.20 -22.39
CA GLU A 619 34.63 37.31 -21.46
C GLU A 619 35.15 36.90 -20.07
N VAL A 620 36.04 37.72 -19.53
CA VAL A 620 36.58 37.59 -18.18
C VAL A 620 36.05 38.74 -17.35
N ASN A 621 35.50 38.41 -16.18
CA ASN A 621 34.74 39.30 -15.32
C ASN A 621 33.58 40.05 -16.00
N PRO A 622 32.73 39.36 -16.80
CA PRO A 622 31.53 39.97 -17.38
C PRO A 622 30.49 40.35 -16.32
N VAL A 623 29.62 41.28 -16.67
CA VAL A 623 28.50 41.72 -15.84
C VAL A 623 27.30 40.78 -16.06
N PHE A 624 27.21 39.71 -15.27
CA PHE A 624 26.00 38.89 -15.12
C PHE A 624 25.64 38.65 -13.65
N GLY A 625 24.35 38.49 -13.36
CA GLY A 625 23.84 38.19 -12.02
C GLY A 625 23.79 36.69 -11.74
N ASN A 626 23.98 36.29 -10.48
CA ASN A 626 24.00 34.87 -10.08
C ASN A 626 22.66 34.14 -10.30
N ARG A 627 21.56 34.87 -10.54
CA ARG A 627 20.25 34.30 -10.86
C ARG A 627 20.26 33.32 -12.04
N ILE A 628 21.22 33.43 -12.95
CA ILE A 628 21.34 32.52 -14.11
C ILE A 628 21.68 31.09 -13.70
N PHE A 629 22.21 30.87 -12.49
CA PHE A 629 22.53 29.55 -11.95
C PHE A 629 21.42 29.00 -11.06
N MET A 630 20.31 29.72 -10.87
CA MET A 630 19.24 29.29 -9.97
C MET A 630 18.13 28.57 -10.73
N LYS A 631 17.62 27.51 -10.12
CA LYS A 631 16.35 26.89 -10.49
C LYS A 631 15.21 27.62 -9.77
N GLU A 632 14.36 28.35 -10.49
CA GLU A 632 13.19 29.02 -9.90
C GLU A 632 11.95 28.11 -9.97
N VAL A 633 11.29 27.87 -8.83
CA VAL A 633 10.04 27.09 -8.77
C VAL A 633 8.86 28.05 -8.72
N TYR A 634 8.07 28.12 -9.79
CA TYR A 634 6.82 28.88 -9.82
C TYR A 634 5.62 27.93 -9.72
N PHE A 635 4.56 28.36 -9.02
CA PHE A 635 3.26 27.69 -8.99
C PHE A 635 2.69 27.64 -10.43
N GLY A 636 2.88 26.52 -11.14
CA GLY A 636 2.37 26.31 -12.49
C GLY A 636 3.36 25.74 -13.52
N GLY A 637 4.65 25.57 -13.19
CA GLY A 637 5.64 24.97 -14.09
C GLY A 637 7.07 25.45 -13.85
N PHE A 638 8.06 24.70 -14.34
CA PHE A 638 9.49 25.01 -14.22
C PHE A 638 9.93 26.00 -15.31
N LYS A 639 10.85 26.94 -14.99
CA LYS A 639 11.47 27.83 -15.97
C LYS A 639 12.98 27.92 -15.77
#